data_AF-A0A8J2IUG8-F1
#
_entry.id   AF-A0A8J2IUG8-F1
#
_cell.length_a   1.000
_cell.length_b   1.000
_cell.length_c   1.000
_cell.angle_alpha   90.00
_cell.angle_beta   90.00
_cell.angle_gamma   90.00
#
_symmetry.space_group_name_H-M   'P 1'
#
loop_
_entity.id
_entity.type
_entity.pdbx_description
1 polymer ?
#
loop_
_entity_poly.entity_id
_entity_poly.type
_entity_poly.pdbx_seq_one_letter_code
_entity_poly.pdbx_strand_id
1 'polypeptide(L)'
;MTHSDNSDLDPSWQDLDRAIGQILIMGWDGTEVTPQIRTLIEEHHLGSIILTAKNLKSAQQTAELVQELQTIAKNAGHLQPLLIALDQENGGVNSLFDEDYVCQFPSAMGIAATGRADLAYEVTKATATEISACGVNLMLGPVLDVLNNARYQPLGVRATGDDPQEVSQYGLAALRGIRDAGIASCGKHFPSYGNLNFLGSNLDVPIITQTLEELSISALVPFRNAVASGKLDAMFVGGCGISNPSMNVSHACLSEQVVDELLRDELGFNGVAISECLEMEALSHELGVQNGVIMAVEAGCDLVLLCRAYEVQLEAIKGLKLGYENGIVSKERIFTSLRRVLNLKSTCTSWEKALNPPGISLLSQLHPSHLALSLRAYDDSITIIRDKEKLIPLTASMHPGEELLLLTPLVKPLPASSLTKKLLAAKDGQNQAEGPHEMWAHNDGRDRRAILSGEGVFREFGKSLARARNEKLLHTSYTANGVRPVHENLIHRASCIIIVTADANRNLYQAGFTKHVDMMCSMLRTRGQKKQLIVVAVSSPYDFAMDKSIGTYVCTFDFTESALHALARTLVGEIAPLGTLPGTLRKSKKVVKSRQHWLVEEYSSGRDASGLNDLLRAVHRASAPDLQFLRATTAASFQLNNPNIVESHFVVRNSSTNALYGFAATYYAHGIGILGGIFVEPTKRDVSIGRSLHRRALRSLLQHRGIKQVQIGSSFPGVFLGIPVDVEVNTIKEWFTTSGWDVQFLRRVSNMIIQDLTNWSPPEGLSQSIQRAGISFDLIHDLDHADGVLSHVRNHASPEVLELYRHALSETKLSGIVRAKDASGNLLGTVIVCNPHSHLETHFPSLKSRSEHISGILAPVVPSMPLATLTLQGLAFMGVRQARNHKSTKAVLGSVVDDGTESLTAMGFETLQAFEEITNSPENVSHRHY
;
A
#
# COMPACT_ATOMS: atom_id res chain seq x y z
N MET A 1 9.72 31.17 -6.83
CA MET A 1 11.03 31.64 -7.31
C MET A 1 11.08 31.37 -8.81
N THR A 2 11.07 32.42 -9.62
CA THR A 2 11.18 32.37 -11.08
C THR A 2 12.63 32.09 -11.46
N HIS A 3 12.94 30.86 -11.84
CA HIS A 3 14.25 30.54 -12.40
C HIS A 3 14.30 30.88 -13.89
N SER A 4 15.42 31.45 -14.28
CA SER A 4 15.78 32.00 -15.60
C SER A 4 16.00 30.90 -16.64
N ASP A 5 15.12 30.80 -17.64
CA ASP A 5 15.22 29.87 -18.78
C ASP A 5 16.00 30.44 -19.99
N ASN A 6 16.97 31.33 -19.75
CA ASN A 6 17.78 31.96 -20.81
C ASN A 6 19.27 31.54 -20.73
N SER A 7 19.55 30.25 -20.59
CA SER A 7 20.88 29.75 -20.97
C SER A 7 20.86 29.45 -22.47
N ASP A 8 21.54 30.28 -23.26
CA ASP A 8 21.77 29.97 -24.67
C ASP A 8 22.40 28.58 -24.80
N LEU A 9 21.83 27.73 -25.65
CA LEU A 9 22.38 26.41 -25.97
C LEU A 9 23.82 26.58 -26.49
N ASP A 10 24.71 25.64 -26.15
CA ASP A 10 26.08 25.62 -26.65
C ASP A 10 26.09 25.84 -28.18
N PRO A 11 26.97 26.71 -28.72
CA PRO A 11 27.09 26.95 -30.17
C PRO A 11 27.15 25.67 -31.01
N SER A 12 27.64 24.55 -30.46
CA SER A 12 27.64 23.25 -31.13
C SER A 12 26.25 22.72 -31.50
N TRP A 13 25.18 23.20 -30.85
CA TRP A 13 23.79 22.83 -31.13
C TRP A 13 23.13 23.72 -32.19
N GLN A 14 23.86 24.67 -32.78
CA GLN A 14 23.36 25.46 -33.90
C GLN A 14 23.27 24.63 -35.20
N ASP A 15 23.94 23.49 -35.25
CA ASP A 15 23.76 22.47 -36.28
C ASP A 15 22.38 21.80 -36.12
N LEU A 16 21.49 22.09 -37.06
CA LEU A 16 20.11 21.62 -37.02
C LEU A 16 20.01 20.10 -37.18
N ASP A 17 20.91 19.46 -37.93
CA ASP A 17 20.87 18.01 -38.13
C ASP A 17 21.18 17.28 -36.82
N ARG A 18 22.12 17.83 -36.04
CA ARG A 18 22.37 17.37 -34.66
C ARG A 18 21.17 17.57 -33.77
N ALA A 19 20.54 18.74 -33.80
CA ALA A 19 19.36 19.04 -32.98
C ALA A 19 18.18 18.09 -33.29
N ILE A 20 17.90 17.86 -34.58
CA ILE A 20 16.85 16.94 -35.05
C ILE A 20 17.14 15.51 -34.59
N GLY A 21 18.38 15.03 -34.73
CA GLY A 21 18.75 13.68 -34.29
C GLY A 21 18.50 13.43 -32.80
N GLN A 22 18.62 14.45 -31.95
CA GLN A 22 18.40 14.31 -30.51
C GLN A 22 16.93 14.23 -30.09
N ILE A 23 15.99 14.75 -30.89
CA ILE A 23 14.55 14.72 -30.59
C ILE A 23 13.84 13.50 -31.18
N LEU A 24 14.61 12.50 -31.61
CA LEU A 24 14.12 11.23 -32.15
C LEU A 24 14.52 10.07 -31.23
N ILE A 25 13.63 9.09 -31.09
CA ILE A 25 13.91 7.82 -30.43
C ILE A 25 13.58 6.67 -31.39
N MET A 26 14.59 5.85 -31.69
CA MET A 26 14.49 4.82 -32.74
C MET A 26 14.94 3.44 -32.28
N GLY A 27 14.38 2.39 -32.89
CA GLY A 27 14.72 0.99 -32.61
C GLY A 27 14.99 0.18 -33.87
N TRP A 28 15.27 -1.11 -33.71
CA TRP A 28 15.43 -2.05 -34.83
C TRP A 28 15.11 -3.48 -34.39
N ASP A 29 14.94 -4.38 -35.36
CA ASP A 29 14.82 -5.82 -35.11
C ASP A 29 16.20 -6.49 -35.19
N GLY A 30 16.51 -7.35 -34.21
CA GLY A 30 17.78 -8.09 -34.14
C GLY A 30 18.53 -7.82 -32.83
N THR A 31 19.50 -8.66 -32.52
CA THR A 31 20.19 -8.69 -31.21
C THR A 31 21.61 -8.14 -31.26
N GLU A 32 21.98 -7.52 -32.37
CA GLU A 32 23.31 -7.00 -32.68
C GLU A 32 23.13 -5.63 -33.33
N VAL A 33 24.16 -4.79 -33.26
CA VAL A 33 24.17 -3.50 -33.97
C VAL A 33 24.20 -3.76 -35.47
N THR A 34 23.17 -3.30 -36.17
CA THR A 34 23.08 -3.40 -37.63
C THR A 34 23.72 -2.18 -38.31
N PRO A 35 24.12 -2.28 -39.59
CA PRO A 35 24.55 -1.11 -40.36
C PRO A 35 23.55 0.03 -40.34
N GLN A 36 22.24 -0.28 -40.36
CA GLN A 36 21.16 0.70 -40.35
C GLN A 36 21.16 1.55 -39.08
N ILE A 37 21.14 0.93 -37.89
CA ILE A 37 21.15 1.69 -36.63
C ILE A 37 22.47 2.42 -36.42
N ARG A 38 23.58 1.84 -36.87
CA ARG A 38 24.88 2.52 -36.88
C ARG A 38 24.83 3.81 -37.71
N THR A 39 24.29 3.76 -38.94
CA THR A 39 24.13 4.94 -39.79
C THR A 39 23.25 6.00 -39.13
N LEU A 40 22.15 5.63 -38.47
CA LEU A 40 21.32 6.59 -37.73
C LEU A 40 22.09 7.31 -36.62
N ILE A 41 22.96 6.60 -35.89
CA ILE A 41 23.78 7.17 -34.83
C ILE A 41 24.89 8.06 -35.41
N GLU A 42 25.64 7.55 -36.40
CA GLU A 42 26.85 8.19 -36.93
C GLU A 42 26.52 9.39 -37.83
N GLU A 43 25.58 9.22 -38.77
CA GLU A 43 25.29 10.21 -39.82
C GLU A 43 24.10 11.11 -39.49
N HIS A 44 23.11 10.59 -38.75
CA HIS A 44 21.89 11.34 -38.40
C HIS A 44 21.86 11.79 -36.94
N HIS A 45 22.96 11.63 -36.21
CA HIS A 45 23.12 12.08 -34.82
C HIS A 45 21.99 11.63 -33.88
N LEU A 46 21.43 10.45 -34.11
CA LEU A 46 20.33 9.89 -33.33
C LEU A 46 20.68 9.87 -31.83
N GLY A 47 19.87 10.54 -31.01
CA GLY A 47 20.17 10.73 -29.59
C GLY A 47 19.58 9.69 -28.65
N SER A 48 18.59 8.91 -29.10
CA SER A 48 17.83 8.01 -28.24
C SER A 48 17.49 6.70 -28.94
N ILE A 49 17.59 5.59 -28.21
CA ILE A 49 17.35 4.24 -28.67
C ILE A 49 16.23 3.62 -27.84
N ILE A 50 15.29 2.92 -28.48
CA ILE A 50 14.36 2.01 -27.79
C ILE A 50 14.78 0.56 -28.02
N LEU A 51 14.96 -0.18 -26.94
CA LEU A 51 15.19 -1.63 -26.97
C LEU A 51 13.88 -2.36 -26.65
N THR A 52 13.70 -3.50 -27.28
CA THR A 52 12.55 -4.40 -27.08
C THR A 52 13.04 -5.82 -26.80
N ALA A 53 12.15 -6.73 -26.40
CA ALA A 53 12.48 -8.15 -26.24
C ALA A 53 13.15 -8.80 -27.47
N LYS A 54 13.02 -8.22 -28.67
CA LYS A 54 13.69 -8.70 -29.89
C LYS A 54 15.20 -8.42 -29.91
N ASN A 55 15.65 -7.43 -29.15
CA ASN A 55 17.05 -7.04 -29.03
C ASN A 55 17.79 -7.80 -27.93
N LEU A 56 17.04 -8.33 -26.96
CA LEU A 56 17.59 -8.78 -25.68
C LEU A 56 17.62 -10.30 -25.60
N LYS A 57 18.78 -10.84 -25.22
CA LYS A 57 19.02 -12.30 -25.09
C LYS A 57 19.34 -12.73 -23.67
N SER A 58 20.21 -11.97 -22.99
CA SER A 58 20.69 -12.17 -21.63
C SER A 58 21.13 -10.83 -21.06
N ALA A 59 21.32 -10.74 -19.75
CA ALA A 59 21.84 -9.55 -19.10
C ALA A 59 23.23 -9.17 -19.67
N GLN A 60 24.09 -10.17 -19.89
CA GLN A 60 25.45 -9.94 -20.40
C GLN A 60 25.44 -9.38 -21.82
N GLN A 61 24.72 -10.01 -22.75
CA GLN A 61 24.66 -9.54 -24.13
C GLN A 61 23.95 -8.19 -24.25
N THR A 62 23.04 -7.88 -23.33
CA THR A 62 22.41 -6.56 -23.26
C THR A 62 23.43 -5.49 -22.86
N ALA A 63 24.24 -5.76 -21.83
CA ALA A 63 25.30 -4.84 -21.41
C ALA A 63 26.33 -4.61 -22.52
N GLU A 64 26.74 -5.66 -23.23
CA GLU A 64 27.64 -5.58 -24.38
C GLU A 64 27.03 -4.77 -25.53
N LEU A 65 25.77 -5.04 -25.89
CA LEU A 65 25.04 -4.31 -26.93
C LEU A 65 24.95 -2.82 -26.60
N VAL A 66 24.56 -2.48 -25.37
CA VAL A 66 24.44 -1.07 -24.94
C VAL A 66 25.80 -0.39 -24.93
N GLN A 67 26.84 -1.05 -24.44
CA GLN A 67 28.20 -0.50 -24.46
C GLN A 67 28.69 -0.25 -25.89
N GLU A 68 28.39 -1.16 -26.83
CA GLU A 68 28.71 -0.97 -28.25
C GLU A 68 28.01 0.28 -28.82
N LEU A 69 26.69 0.42 -28.61
CA LEU A 69 25.93 1.60 -29.06
C LEU A 69 26.51 2.91 -28.50
N GLN A 70 26.82 2.94 -27.20
CA GLN A 70 27.41 4.12 -26.56
C GLN A 70 28.81 4.43 -27.11
N THR A 71 29.60 3.40 -27.40
CA THR A 71 30.94 3.55 -28.01
C THR A 71 30.85 4.13 -29.42
N ILE A 72 29.89 3.65 -30.22
CA ILE A 72 29.62 4.19 -31.57
C ILE A 72 29.25 5.66 -31.48
N ALA A 73 28.30 6.03 -30.61
CA ALA A 73 27.89 7.42 -30.44
C ALA A 73 29.06 8.32 -29.99
N LYS A 74 29.89 7.86 -29.04
CA LYS A 74 31.07 8.62 -28.59
C LYS A 74 32.07 8.86 -29.72
N ASN A 75 32.38 7.80 -30.49
CA ASN A 75 33.33 7.88 -31.59
C ASN A 75 32.81 8.74 -32.74
N ALA A 76 31.49 8.78 -32.94
CA ALA A 76 30.81 9.66 -33.89
C ALA A 76 30.78 11.14 -33.44
N GLY A 77 31.33 11.47 -32.26
CA GLY A 77 31.39 12.85 -31.77
C GLY A 77 30.07 13.38 -31.23
N HIS A 78 29.25 12.50 -30.64
CA HIS A 78 28.09 12.94 -29.85
C HIS A 78 28.55 13.70 -28.60
N LEU A 79 27.83 14.76 -28.25
CA LEU A 79 28.16 15.60 -27.08
C LEU A 79 27.69 14.96 -25.77
N GLN A 80 26.59 14.21 -25.83
CA GLN A 80 25.98 13.51 -24.72
C GLN A 80 25.76 12.03 -25.08
N PRO A 81 25.75 11.11 -24.10
CA PRO A 81 25.43 9.71 -24.35
C PRO A 81 24.03 9.52 -24.95
N LEU A 82 23.80 8.34 -25.52
CA LEU A 82 22.47 7.93 -25.96
C LEU A 82 21.55 7.73 -24.74
N LEU A 83 20.28 8.12 -24.89
CA LEU A 83 19.22 7.55 -24.07
C LEU A 83 18.95 6.13 -24.55
N ILE A 84 18.89 5.18 -23.63
CA ILE A 84 18.59 3.78 -23.87
C ILE A 84 17.30 3.48 -23.11
N ALA A 85 16.19 3.46 -23.85
CA ALA A 85 14.86 3.21 -23.33
C ALA A 85 14.52 1.72 -23.35
N LEU A 86 13.82 1.26 -22.32
CA LEU A 86 13.28 -0.09 -22.25
C LEU A 86 11.88 -0.10 -21.64
N ASP A 87 10.98 -0.89 -22.23
CA ASP A 87 9.67 -1.16 -21.65
C ASP A 87 9.74 -2.39 -20.72
N GLN A 88 9.82 -2.13 -19.42
CA GLN A 88 10.04 -3.11 -18.35
C GLN A 88 9.02 -2.94 -17.21
N GLU A 89 7.76 -3.26 -17.44
CA GLU A 89 6.68 -3.07 -16.42
C GLU A 89 6.59 -4.22 -15.40
N ASN A 90 7.40 -5.27 -15.58
CA ASN A 90 7.25 -6.59 -14.94
C ASN A 90 5.98 -7.33 -15.42
N GLY A 91 5.62 -8.43 -14.76
CA GLY A 91 4.54 -9.31 -15.20
C GLY A 91 4.68 -9.72 -16.67
N GLY A 92 3.61 -9.56 -17.46
CA GLY A 92 3.60 -9.89 -18.89
C GLY A 92 4.36 -8.93 -19.81
N VAL A 93 4.77 -7.74 -19.33
CA VAL A 93 5.59 -6.77 -20.10
C VAL A 93 6.96 -6.71 -19.46
N ASN A 94 7.77 -7.73 -19.76
CA ASN A 94 9.10 -7.93 -19.19
C ASN A 94 10.12 -8.14 -20.32
N SER A 95 10.63 -7.05 -20.89
CA SER A 95 11.47 -7.10 -22.10
C SER A 95 12.84 -7.76 -21.86
N LEU A 96 13.49 -7.44 -20.75
CA LEU A 96 14.72 -8.10 -20.30
C LEU A 96 14.37 -9.13 -19.23
N PHE A 97 14.69 -10.40 -19.50
CA PHE A 97 14.59 -11.47 -18.52
C PHE A 97 15.82 -12.38 -18.62
N ASP A 98 16.39 -12.72 -17.48
CA ASP A 98 17.53 -13.61 -17.36
C ASP A 98 17.44 -14.32 -16.01
N GLU A 99 17.14 -15.62 -16.02
CA GLU A 99 16.90 -16.39 -14.78
C GLU A 99 18.09 -16.29 -13.79
N ASP A 100 19.31 -16.13 -14.30
CA ASP A 100 20.53 -16.10 -13.48
C ASP A 100 20.82 -14.70 -12.90
N TYR A 101 20.23 -13.62 -13.45
CA TYR A 101 20.67 -12.25 -13.16
C TYR A 101 19.56 -11.19 -13.05
N VAL A 102 18.44 -11.34 -13.75
CA VAL A 102 17.35 -10.35 -13.84
C VAL A 102 16.05 -11.01 -13.40
N CYS A 103 15.54 -10.59 -12.25
CA CYS A 103 14.39 -11.22 -11.62
C CYS A 103 13.08 -10.84 -12.33
N GLN A 104 12.21 -11.82 -12.49
CA GLN A 104 10.82 -11.58 -12.85
C GLN A 104 10.04 -11.15 -11.60
N PHE A 105 9.23 -10.10 -11.70
CA PHE A 105 8.34 -9.66 -10.62
C PHE A 105 6.86 -9.69 -11.06
N PRO A 106 5.91 -9.70 -10.10
CA PRO A 106 4.49 -9.63 -10.41
C PRO A 106 4.12 -8.38 -11.23
N SER A 107 3.02 -8.48 -11.96
CA SER A 107 2.39 -7.34 -12.65
C SER A 107 1.99 -6.24 -11.65
N ALA A 108 1.76 -5.01 -12.14
CA ALA A 108 1.32 -3.91 -11.27
C ALA A 108 0.05 -4.26 -10.48
N MET A 109 -0.90 -4.96 -11.09
CA MET A 109 -2.10 -5.45 -10.40
C MET A 109 -1.78 -6.54 -9.36
N GLY A 110 -0.81 -7.42 -9.65
CA GLY A 110 -0.33 -8.43 -8.71
C GLY A 110 0.35 -7.82 -7.48
N ILE A 111 1.19 -6.81 -7.69
CA ILE A 111 1.77 -6.01 -6.60
C ILE A 111 0.67 -5.28 -5.83
N ALA A 112 -0.27 -4.67 -6.54
CA ALA A 112 -1.42 -4.03 -5.92
C ALA A 112 -2.18 -5.01 -5.04
N ALA A 113 -2.37 -6.25 -5.50
CA ALA A 113 -3.11 -7.30 -4.81
C ALA A 113 -2.58 -7.60 -3.39
N THR A 114 -1.28 -7.44 -3.15
CA THR A 114 -0.66 -7.61 -1.82
C THR A 114 -1.17 -6.61 -0.78
N GLY A 115 -1.74 -5.48 -1.20
CA GLY A 115 -2.16 -4.39 -0.29
C GLY A 115 -1.01 -3.54 0.25
N ARG A 116 0.22 -3.75 -0.25
CA ARG A 116 1.45 -3.09 0.19
C ARG A 116 2.01 -2.15 -0.87
N ALA A 117 1.77 -0.85 -0.72
CA ALA A 117 2.31 0.16 -1.65
C ALA A 117 3.84 0.32 -1.52
N ASP A 118 4.40 0.04 -0.34
CA ASP A 118 5.83 -0.08 -0.09
C ASP A 118 6.49 -1.16 -0.96
N LEU A 119 5.81 -2.28 -1.19
CA LEU A 119 6.31 -3.35 -2.06
C LEU A 119 6.44 -2.88 -3.53
N ALA A 120 5.58 -1.96 -3.98
CA ALA A 120 5.72 -1.38 -5.32
C ALA A 120 6.99 -0.53 -5.47
N TYR A 121 7.40 0.16 -4.40
CA TYR A 121 8.70 0.85 -4.37
C TYR A 121 9.85 -0.15 -4.41
N GLU A 122 9.83 -1.17 -3.55
CA GLU A 122 10.90 -2.19 -3.46
C GLU A 122 11.11 -2.91 -4.80
N VAL A 123 10.02 -3.41 -5.39
CA VAL A 123 10.04 -4.14 -6.67
C VAL A 123 10.53 -3.24 -7.79
N THR A 124 9.99 -2.02 -7.91
CA THR A 124 10.38 -1.14 -9.03
C THR A 124 11.82 -0.67 -8.90
N LYS A 125 12.31 -0.45 -7.67
CA LYS A 125 13.73 -0.14 -7.42
C LYS A 125 14.62 -1.30 -7.81
N ALA A 126 14.26 -2.54 -7.46
CA ALA A 126 14.99 -3.74 -7.86
C ALA A 126 15.05 -3.88 -9.38
N THR A 127 13.90 -3.85 -10.06
CA THR A 127 13.80 -3.89 -11.53
C THR A 127 14.65 -2.80 -12.20
N ALA A 128 14.52 -1.55 -11.75
CA ALA A 128 15.24 -0.43 -12.33
C ALA A 128 16.76 -0.55 -12.11
N THR A 129 17.20 -1.05 -10.95
CA THR A 129 18.62 -1.29 -10.66
C THR A 129 19.19 -2.38 -11.56
N GLU A 130 18.45 -3.46 -11.81
CA GLU A 130 18.88 -4.56 -12.66
C GLU A 130 19.05 -4.14 -14.13
N ILE A 131 18.05 -3.46 -14.70
CA ILE A 131 18.15 -2.98 -16.09
C ILE A 131 19.19 -1.86 -16.21
N SER A 132 19.38 -1.03 -15.17
CA SER A 132 20.44 -0.01 -15.15
C SER A 132 21.83 -0.63 -15.15
N ALA A 133 22.02 -1.78 -14.48
CA ALA A 133 23.29 -2.50 -14.50
C ALA A 133 23.64 -2.99 -15.93
N CYS A 134 22.64 -3.18 -16.79
CA CYS A 134 22.82 -3.51 -18.21
C CYS A 134 22.96 -2.26 -19.12
N GLY A 135 22.98 -1.05 -18.56
CA GLY A 135 23.17 0.19 -19.30
C GLY A 135 21.89 0.91 -19.75
N VAL A 136 20.71 0.39 -19.41
CA VAL A 136 19.43 1.10 -19.62
C VAL A 136 19.40 2.34 -18.73
N ASN A 137 18.97 3.49 -19.27
CA ASN A 137 18.94 4.75 -18.51
C ASN A 137 17.59 5.49 -18.60
N LEU A 138 16.62 4.94 -19.33
CA LEU A 138 15.23 5.39 -19.37
C LEU A 138 14.30 4.16 -19.27
N MET A 139 13.50 4.09 -18.22
CA MET A 139 12.46 3.07 -18.07
C MET A 139 11.13 3.65 -18.54
N LEU A 140 10.47 2.97 -19.49
CA LEU A 140 9.15 3.35 -19.98
C LEU A 140 8.06 2.91 -18.99
N GLY A 141 8.08 3.50 -17.79
CA GLY A 141 7.11 3.30 -16.72
C GLY A 141 7.28 4.30 -15.57
N PRO A 142 6.38 4.29 -14.57
CA PRO A 142 5.32 3.30 -14.36
C PRO A 142 4.06 3.56 -15.19
N VAL A 143 3.20 2.52 -15.29
CA VAL A 143 1.84 2.66 -15.81
C VAL A 143 0.98 3.41 -14.78
N LEU A 144 0.39 4.51 -15.21
CA LEU A 144 -0.45 5.43 -14.42
C LEU A 144 -1.93 5.34 -14.80
N ASP A 145 -2.27 4.50 -15.78
CA ASP A 145 -3.64 4.31 -16.25
C ASP A 145 -4.55 3.71 -15.18
N VAL A 146 -5.79 4.22 -15.08
CA VAL A 146 -6.84 3.68 -14.21
C VAL A 146 -7.77 2.78 -15.03
N LEU A 147 -7.86 1.49 -14.69
CA LEU A 147 -8.64 0.51 -15.44
C LEU A 147 -10.15 0.64 -15.16
N ASN A 148 -10.80 1.65 -15.73
CA ASN A 148 -12.24 1.87 -15.56
C ASN A 148 -13.09 0.82 -16.30
N ASN A 149 -12.55 0.18 -17.33
CA ASN A 149 -13.26 -0.81 -18.14
C ASN A 149 -12.45 -2.09 -18.33
N ALA A 150 -12.65 -3.05 -17.42
CA ALA A 150 -11.99 -4.34 -17.43
C ALA A 150 -12.33 -5.27 -18.61
N ARG A 151 -13.32 -4.90 -19.45
CA ARG A 151 -13.74 -5.73 -20.60
C ARG A 151 -12.88 -5.51 -21.85
N TYR A 152 -12.21 -4.37 -21.95
CA TYR A 152 -11.51 -3.97 -23.17
C TYR A 152 -10.04 -3.65 -22.88
N GLN A 153 -9.17 -4.00 -23.83
CA GLN A 153 -7.71 -4.11 -23.70
C GLN A 153 -7.03 -3.14 -24.68
N PRO A 154 -5.84 -2.60 -24.34
CA PRO A 154 -4.65 -3.43 -24.05
C PRO A 154 -4.04 -3.34 -22.63
N LEU A 155 -4.77 -2.85 -21.63
CA LEU A 155 -4.16 -2.54 -20.32
C LEU A 155 -4.18 -3.72 -19.32
N GLY A 156 -5.36 -4.19 -18.89
CA GLY A 156 -5.50 -5.35 -18.00
C GLY A 156 -4.65 -5.26 -16.72
N VAL A 157 -3.88 -6.32 -16.43
CA VAL A 157 -3.03 -6.43 -15.22
C VAL A 157 -1.82 -5.50 -15.19
N ARG A 158 -1.55 -4.78 -16.30
CA ARG A 158 -0.52 -3.73 -16.37
C ARG A 158 -0.89 -2.50 -15.54
N ALA A 159 -2.19 -2.27 -15.33
CA ALA A 159 -2.67 -1.25 -14.41
C ALA A 159 -2.72 -1.77 -12.97
N THR A 160 -2.53 -0.87 -12.01
CA THR A 160 -2.67 -1.19 -10.58
C THR A 160 -4.10 -1.65 -10.23
N GLY A 161 -5.12 -1.06 -10.86
CA GLY A 161 -6.52 -1.34 -10.58
C GLY A 161 -7.47 -0.30 -11.20
N ASP A 162 -8.70 -0.28 -10.73
CA ASP A 162 -9.79 0.60 -11.19
C ASP A 162 -10.05 1.79 -10.23
N ASP A 163 -9.27 1.94 -9.16
CA ASP A 163 -9.40 3.06 -8.22
C ASP A 163 -8.32 4.13 -8.45
N PRO A 164 -8.67 5.37 -8.85
CA PRO A 164 -7.69 6.40 -9.18
C PRO A 164 -6.70 6.74 -8.06
N GLN A 165 -7.14 6.71 -6.80
CA GLN A 165 -6.29 7.06 -5.66
C GLN A 165 -5.30 5.94 -5.35
N GLU A 166 -5.73 4.69 -5.42
CA GLU A 166 -4.85 3.54 -5.28
C GLU A 166 -3.84 3.48 -6.44
N VAL A 167 -4.27 3.69 -7.69
CA VAL A 167 -3.35 3.78 -8.84
C VAL A 167 -2.34 4.89 -8.64
N SER A 168 -2.76 6.07 -8.16
CA SER A 168 -1.84 7.16 -7.85
C SER A 168 -0.84 6.81 -6.75
N GLN A 169 -1.30 6.17 -5.67
CA GLN A 169 -0.44 5.76 -4.55
C GLN A 169 0.65 4.78 -5.00
N TYR A 170 0.27 3.73 -5.74
CA TYR A 170 1.22 2.72 -6.23
C TYR A 170 2.12 3.28 -7.33
N GLY A 171 1.58 4.09 -8.24
CA GLY A 171 2.35 4.77 -9.29
C GLY A 171 3.42 5.71 -8.72
N LEU A 172 3.10 6.48 -7.68
CA LEU A 172 4.08 7.34 -6.99
C LEU A 172 5.14 6.54 -6.23
N ALA A 173 4.79 5.38 -5.67
CA ALA A 173 5.75 4.49 -5.03
C ALA A 173 6.72 3.88 -6.06
N ALA A 174 6.19 3.39 -7.19
CA ALA A 174 6.99 2.89 -8.31
C ALA A 174 7.92 3.97 -8.88
N LEU A 175 7.40 5.19 -9.11
CA LEU A 175 8.17 6.35 -9.58
C LEU A 175 9.38 6.64 -8.67
N ARG A 176 9.17 6.61 -7.34
CA ARG A 176 10.27 6.75 -6.38
C ARG A 176 11.31 5.64 -6.52
N GLY A 177 10.88 4.40 -6.74
CA GLY A 177 11.77 3.26 -6.93
C GLY A 177 12.67 3.42 -8.16
N ILE A 178 12.11 3.83 -9.30
CA ILE A 178 12.87 4.09 -10.54
C ILE A 178 13.92 5.18 -10.31
N ARG A 179 13.51 6.30 -9.70
CA ARG A 179 14.43 7.42 -9.43
C ARG A 179 15.56 7.04 -8.49
N ASP A 180 15.27 6.30 -7.43
CA ASP A 180 16.28 5.88 -6.44
C ASP A 180 17.27 4.87 -7.04
N ALA A 181 16.91 4.17 -8.12
CA ALA A 181 17.83 3.36 -8.91
C ALA A 181 18.72 4.19 -9.86
N GLY A 182 18.46 5.49 -9.99
CA GLY A 182 19.28 6.42 -10.75
C GLY A 182 19.07 6.40 -12.27
N ILE A 183 17.89 5.98 -12.74
CA ILE A 183 17.48 6.05 -14.15
C ILE A 183 16.23 6.92 -14.30
N ALA A 184 16.00 7.41 -15.53
CA ALA A 184 14.84 8.23 -15.83
C ALA A 184 13.55 7.41 -15.87
N SER A 185 12.46 8.02 -15.42
CA SER A 185 11.10 7.46 -15.42
C SER A 185 10.24 8.07 -16.53
N CYS A 186 9.32 7.28 -17.09
CA CYS A 186 8.36 7.75 -18.09
C CYS A 186 6.95 7.23 -17.80
N GLY A 187 6.11 8.10 -17.24
CA GLY A 187 4.73 7.76 -16.88
C GLY A 187 3.88 7.55 -18.14
N LYS A 188 2.95 6.59 -18.12
CA LYS A 188 2.16 6.24 -19.32
C LYS A 188 0.78 5.65 -19.00
N HIS A 189 -0.21 5.70 -19.90
CA HIS A 189 -0.19 6.30 -21.24
C HIS A 189 -1.12 7.53 -21.24
N PHE A 190 -0.55 8.72 -21.40
CA PHE A 190 -1.32 9.95 -21.29
C PHE A 190 -2.22 10.17 -22.52
N PRO A 191 -3.48 10.62 -22.39
CA PRO A 191 -4.17 10.96 -21.14
C PRO A 191 -4.79 9.78 -20.40
N SER A 192 -5.12 8.67 -21.07
CA SER A 192 -5.47 7.39 -20.43
C SER A 192 -5.71 6.28 -21.46
N TYR A 193 -5.19 5.08 -21.20
CA TYR A 193 -5.59 3.83 -21.90
C TYR A 193 -6.60 2.99 -21.10
N GLY A 194 -7.07 3.49 -19.96
CA GLY A 194 -7.90 2.76 -19.01
C GLY A 194 -9.35 2.50 -19.43
N ASN A 195 -9.83 3.19 -20.46
CA ASN A 195 -11.21 3.10 -20.94
C ASN A 195 -11.33 3.41 -22.45
N LEU A 196 -10.60 2.65 -23.25
CA LEU A 196 -10.64 2.79 -24.70
C LEU A 196 -11.85 2.07 -25.29
N ASN A 197 -12.54 2.73 -26.22
CA ASN A 197 -13.56 2.17 -27.09
C ASN A 197 -12.98 1.94 -28.49
N PHE A 198 -13.39 0.87 -29.16
CA PHE A 198 -13.03 0.57 -30.54
C PHE A 198 -14.30 0.54 -31.37
N LEU A 199 -14.38 1.35 -32.44
CA LEU A 199 -15.59 1.48 -33.26
C LEU A 199 -15.77 0.34 -34.28
N GLY A 200 -14.80 -0.58 -34.39
CA GLY A 200 -14.83 -1.68 -35.36
C GLY A 200 -13.78 -2.76 -35.11
N SER A 201 -12.75 -2.81 -35.97
CA SER A 201 -11.69 -3.82 -35.93
C SER A 201 -10.61 -3.49 -34.89
N ASN A 202 -9.77 -4.46 -34.50
CA ASN A 202 -8.63 -4.21 -33.60
C ASN A 202 -7.52 -3.34 -34.25
N LEU A 203 -7.66 -2.97 -35.52
CA LEU A 203 -6.74 -2.10 -36.25
C LEU A 203 -7.18 -0.62 -36.22
N ASP A 204 -8.40 -0.35 -35.76
CA ASP A 204 -8.95 1.00 -35.71
C ASP A 204 -8.33 1.76 -34.52
N VAL A 205 -8.17 3.08 -34.67
CA VAL A 205 -7.65 3.94 -33.59
C VAL A 205 -8.54 3.82 -32.36
N PRO A 206 -7.99 3.45 -31.19
CA PRO A 206 -8.78 3.41 -29.96
C PRO A 206 -9.20 4.83 -29.57
N ILE A 207 -10.47 5.00 -29.18
CA ILE A 207 -11.02 6.31 -28.81
C ILE A 207 -11.39 6.39 -27.32
N ILE A 208 -11.15 7.54 -26.73
CA ILE A 208 -11.65 7.94 -25.42
C ILE A 208 -12.95 8.74 -25.65
N THR A 209 -14.05 8.27 -25.07
CA THR A 209 -15.36 8.96 -25.19
C THR A 209 -15.72 9.78 -23.95
N GLN A 210 -14.92 9.71 -22.89
CA GLN A 210 -15.15 10.45 -21.66
C GLN A 210 -14.89 11.94 -21.86
N THR A 211 -15.62 12.80 -21.17
CA THR A 211 -15.35 14.25 -21.17
C THR A 211 -14.11 14.59 -20.36
N LEU A 212 -13.57 15.80 -20.54
CA LEU A 212 -12.39 16.24 -19.78
C LEU A 212 -12.67 16.27 -18.27
N GLU A 213 -13.87 16.67 -17.85
CA GLU A 213 -14.28 16.67 -16.44
C GLU A 213 -14.30 15.26 -15.86
N GLU A 214 -14.84 14.29 -16.61
CA GLU A 214 -14.86 12.88 -16.21
C GLU A 214 -13.44 12.31 -16.07
N LEU A 215 -12.56 12.62 -17.02
CA LEU A 215 -11.15 12.24 -16.98
C LEU A 215 -10.44 12.90 -15.78
N SER A 216 -10.72 14.18 -15.53
CA SER A 216 -10.10 15.01 -14.47
C SER A 216 -10.36 14.49 -13.05
N ILE A 217 -11.54 13.91 -12.79
CA ILE A 217 -11.89 13.32 -11.49
C ILE A 217 -11.55 11.82 -11.38
N SER A 218 -11.14 11.19 -12.49
CA SER A 218 -10.83 9.75 -12.54
C SER A 218 -9.46 9.47 -13.15
N ALA A 219 -9.39 9.24 -14.47
CA ALA A 219 -8.22 8.73 -15.15
C ALA A 219 -6.98 9.65 -15.09
N LEU A 220 -7.16 10.97 -14.99
CA LEU A 220 -6.06 11.93 -14.90
C LEU A 220 -5.50 12.11 -13.49
N VAL A 221 -6.15 11.57 -12.46
CA VAL A 221 -5.69 11.74 -11.06
C VAL A 221 -4.25 11.23 -10.85
N PRO A 222 -3.86 10.01 -11.30
CA PRO A 222 -2.49 9.54 -11.15
C PRO A 222 -1.47 10.39 -11.92
N PHE A 223 -1.82 10.83 -13.14
CA PHE A 223 -0.96 11.69 -13.96
C PHE A 223 -0.75 13.05 -13.30
N ARG A 224 -1.82 13.73 -12.87
CA ARG A 224 -1.76 15.01 -12.16
C ARG A 224 -0.89 14.91 -10.91
N ASN A 225 -1.07 13.86 -10.11
CA ASN A 225 -0.29 13.67 -8.89
C ASN A 225 1.18 13.35 -9.19
N ALA A 226 1.48 12.60 -10.26
CA ALA A 226 2.85 12.33 -10.70
C ALA A 226 3.54 13.62 -11.17
N VAL A 227 2.86 14.47 -11.95
CA VAL A 227 3.37 15.78 -12.38
C VAL A 227 3.59 16.70 -11.17
N ALA A 228 2.58 16.84 -10.29
CA ALA A 228 2.63 17.68 -9.10
C ALA A 228 3.72 17.24 -8.10
N SER A 229 4.17 15.98 -8.15
CA SER A 229 5.28 15.51 -7.33
C SER A 229 6.63 16.15 -7.69
N GLY A 230 6.74 16.73 -8.90
CA GLY A 230 7.99 17.29 -9.44
C GLY A 230 9.08 16.25 -9.73
N LYS A 231 8.73 14.95 -9.71
CA LYS A 231 9.67 13.84 -9.81
C LYS A 231 9.56 13.02 -11.09
N LEU A 232 8.55 13.27 -11.92
CA LEU A 232 8.36 12.57 -13.18
C LEU A 232 9.26 13.17 -14.27
N ASP A 233 10.13 12.35 -14.88
CA ASP A 233 11.12 12.84 -15.85
C ASP A 233 10.55 12.95 -17.27
N ALA A 234 9.75 11.95 -17.67
CA ALA A 234 9.11 11.87 -18.97
C ALA A 234 7.64 11.44 -18.86
N MET A 235 6.85 11.76 -19.90
CA MET A 235 5.48 11.33 -20.06
C MET A 235 5.32 10.71 -21.46
N PHE A 236 4.81 9.49 -21.53
CA PHE A 236 4.48 8.82 -22.78
C PHE A 236 3.04 9.16 -23.16
N VAL A 237 2.86 9.79 -24.32
CA VAL A 237 1.55 10.21 -24.83
C VAL A 237 1.04 9.16 -25.82
N GLY A 238 -0.16 8.65 -25.57
CA GLY A 238 -0.76 7.57 -26.33
C GLY A 238 -1.18 7.96 -27.75
N GLY A 239 -1.31 6.95 -28.62
CA GLY A 239 -1.82 7.05 -29.98
C GLY A 239 -3.33 6.91 -30.10
N CYS A 240 -4.09 7.20 -29.04
CA CYS A 240 -5.55 7.10 -29.01
C CYS A 240 -6.23 8.41 -29.44
N GLY A 241 -7.42 8.31 -30.04
CA GLY A 241 -8.28 9.46 -30.29
C GLY A 241 -9.08 9.85 -29.05
N ILE A 242 -9.60 11.07 -29.03
CA ILE A 242 -10.55 11.56 -28.03
C ILE A 242 -11.72 12.12 -28.79
N SER A 243 -12.92 11.58 -28.56
CA SER A 243 -14.13 12.02 -29.25
C SER A 243 -15.24 12.26 -28.24
N ASN A 244 -15.40 13.53 -27.87
CA ASN A 244 -16.46 14.02 -27.02
C ASN A 244 -16.84 15.46 -27.44
N PRO A 245 -17.93 16.05 -26.91
CA PRO A 245 -18.35 17.39 -27.31
C PRO A 245 -17.34 18.52 -27.04
N SER A 246 -16.44 18.34 -26.07
CA SER A 246 -15.42 19.32 -25.69
C SER A 246 -14.09 19.17 -26.44
N MET A 247 -13.79 17.98 -26.97
CA MET A 247 -12.50 17.66 -27.59
C MET A 247 -12.71 16.54 -28.62
N ASN A 248 -12.28 16.80 -29.85
CA ASN A 248 -12.37 15.84 -30.94
C ASN A 248 -11.03 15.77 -31.69
N VAL A 249 -10.17 14.84 -31.30
CA VAL A 249 -8.81 14.65 -31.82
C VAL A 249 -8.63 13.21 -32.29
N SER A 250 -7.95 13.03 -33.42
CA SER A 250 -7.70 11.70 -33.98
C SER A 250 -6.64 10.93 -33.19
N HIS A 251 -5.56 11.61 -32.77
CA HIS A 251 -4.50 11.03 -31.95
C HIS A 251 -4.01 12.01 -30.90
N ALA A 252 -3.98 11.57 -29.64
CA ALA A 252 -3.56 12.36 -28.50
C ALA A 252 -2.10 12.85 -28.63
N CYS A 253 -1.16 11.99 -29.04
CA CYS A 253 0.24 12.36 -29.25
C CYS A 253 0.51 13.33 -30.41
N LEU A 254 -0.49 13.58 -31.27
CA LEU A 254 -0.39 14.49 -32.41
C LEU A 254 -1.23 15.77 -32.24
N SER A 255 -1.77 16.02 -31.05
CA SER A 255 -2.72 17.11 -30.80
C SER A 255 -2.17 18.12 -29.78
N GLU A 256 -2.08 19.39 -30.18
CA GLU A 256 -1.72 20.52 -29.32
C GLU A 256 -2.66 20.65 -28.11
N GLN A 257 -3.97 20.39 -28.32
CA GLN A 257 -4.97 20.41 -27.23
C GLN A 257 -4.67 19.38 -26.13
N VAL A 258 -3.98 18.29 -26.46
CA VAL A 258 -3.64 17.25 -25.48
C VAL A 258 -2.25 17.46 -24.90
N VAL A 259 -1.25 17.73 -25.73
CA VAL A 259 0.13 17.77 -25.26
C VAL A 259 0.46 19.16 -24.70
N ASP A 260 0.30 20.25 -25.44
CA ASP A 260 0.60 21.58 -24.93
C ASP A 260 -0.51 22.10 -23.99
N GLU A 261 -1.78 22.13 -24.39
CA GLU A 261 -2.83 22.72 -23.54
C GLU A 261 -3.10 21.87 -22.27
N LEU A 262 -3.37 20.57 -22.42
CA LEU A 262 -3.74 19.73 -21.26
C LEU A 262 -2.52 19.29 -20.43
N LEU A 263 -1.46 18.73 -21.06
CA LEU A 263 -0.31 18.21 -20.32
C LEU A 263 0.65 19.32 -19.84
N ARG A 264 1.00 20.30 -20.69
CA ARG A 264 1.92 21.39 -20.30
C ARG A 264 1.20 22.47 -19.50
N ASP A 265 0.14 23.07 -20.05
CA ASP A 265 -0.45 24.28 -19.47
C ASP A 265 -1.37 23.96 -18.29
N GLU A 266 -2.30 23.00 -18.43
CA GLU A 266 -3.24 22.66 -17.34
C GLU A 266 -2.58 21.85 -16.22
N LEU A 267 -1.81 20.80 -16.56
CA LEU A 267 -1.16 19.95 -15.55
C LEU A 267 0.21 20.46 -15.09
N GLY A 268 0.84 21.39 -15.82
CA GLY A 268 2.13 21.97 -15.43
C GLY A 268 3.35 21.06 -15.66
N PHE A 269 3.27 20.12 -16.60
CA PHE A 269 4.38 19.17 -16.84
C PHE A 269 5.53 19.83 -17.59
N ASN A 270 6.75 19.79 -17.02
CA ASN A 270 7.95 20.41 -17.61
C ASN A 270 9.00 19.40 -18.10
N GLY A 271 8.75 18.09 -17.96
CA GLY A 271 9.66 17.02 -18.38
C GLY A 271 9.59 16.73 -19.88
N VAL A 272 10.10 15.58 -20.32
CA VAL A 272 10.10 15.17 -21.74
C VAL A 272 8.77 14.52 -22.12
N ALA A 273 8.07 15.00 -23.15
CA ALA A 273 6.92 14.31 -23.73
C ALA A 273 7.37 13.38 -24.87
N ILE A 274 6.99 12.10 -24.81
CA ILE A 274 7.35 11.08 -25.80
C ILE A 274 6.09 10.68 -26.57
N SER A 275 6.14 10.69 -27.90
CA SER A 275 5.01 10.25 -28.72
C SER A 275 4.81 8.73 -28.67
N GLU A 276 3.61 8.28 -29.01
CA GLU A 276 3.41 6.89 -29.45
C GLU A 276 4.22 6.60 -30.71
N CYS A 277 4.46 5.31 -30.98
CA CYS A 277 5.22 4.89 -32.15
C CYS A 277 4.49 5.26 -33.46
N LEU A 278 5.11 6.10 -34.29
CA LEU A 278 4.52 6.53 -35.57
C LEU A 278 4.49 5.43 -36.63
N GLU A 279 5.15 4.29 -36.38
CA GLU A 279 5.04 3.07 -37.18
C GLU A 279 3.76 2.27 -36.88
N MET A 280 2.91 2.72 -35.95
CA MET A 280 1.62 2.09 -35.71
C MET A 280 0.77 2.15 -36.98
N GLU A 281 0.16 1.01 -37.35
CA GLU A 281 -0.53 0.85 -38.62
C GLU A 281 -1.61 1.92 -38.83
N ALA A 282 -2.43 2.18 -37.81
CA ALA A 282 -3.47 3.21 -37.86
C ALA A 282 -2.93 4.63 -38.11
N LEU A 283 -1.80 4.99 -37.48
CA LEU A 283 -1.14 6.30 -37.67
C LEU A 283 -0.51 6.42 -39.05
N SER A 284 0.27 5.42 -39.45
CA SER A 284 1.02 5.42 -40.70
C SER A 284 0.12 5.40 -41.94
N HIS A 285 -1.00 4.67 -41.90
CA HIS A 285 -1.94 4.60 -43.02
C HIS A 285 -2.79 5.86 -43.19
N GLU A 286 -3.20 6.52 -42.09
CA GLU A 286 -4.08 7.70 -42.16
C GLU A 286 -3.31 8.98 -42.52
N LEU A 287 -2.15 9.20 -41.91
CA LEU A 287 -1.44 10.49 -41.99
C LEU A 287 -0.13 10.43 -42.79
N GLY A 288 0.50 9.25 -42.85
CA GLY A 288 1.88 9.11 -43.31
C GLY A 288 2.89 9.65 -42.30
N VAL A 289 4.10 9.09 -42.31
CA VAL A 289 5.08 9.33 -41.25
C VAL A 289 5.67 10.74 -41.30
N GLN A 290 5.84 11.33 -42.48
CA GLN A 290 6.31 12.73 -42.61
C GLN A 290 5.37 13.74 -41.95
N ASN A 291 4.06 13.57 -42.11
CA ASN A 291 3.10 14.45 -41.45
C ASN A 291 3.05 14.14 -39.95
N GLY A 292 3.05 12.86 -39.59
CA GLY A 292 3.04 12.43 -38.18
C GLY A 292 4.17 13.01 -37.35
N VAL A 293 5.41 13.03 -37.87
CA VAL A 293 6.56 13.60 -37.13
C VAL A 293 6.44 15.11 -36.96
N ILE A 294 5.98 15.83 -37.99
CA ILE A 294 5.74 17.28 -37.92
C ILE A 294 4.66 17.58 -36.88
N MET A 295 3.53 16.87 -36.96
CA MET A 295 2.40 17.04 -36.04
C MET A 295 2.77 16.71 -34.59
N ALA A 296 3.57 15.67 -34.35
CA ALA A 296 4.01 15.32 -33.00
C ALA A 296 4.87 16.43 -32.37
N VAL A 297 5.82 16.98 -33.14
CA VAL A 297 6.69 18.07 -32.69
C VAL A 297 5.89 19.34 -32.47
N GLU A 298 5.01 19.73 -33.40
CA GLU A 298 4.15 20.90 -33.23
C GLU A 298 3.16 20.73 -32.08
N ALA A 299 2.67 19.51 -31.80
CA ALA A 299 1.74 19.27 -30.70
C ALA A 299 2.36 19.44 -29.31
N GLY A 300 3.63 19.04 -29.10
CA GLY A 300 4.26 19.10 -27.78
C GLY A 300 5.31 18.04 -27.50
N CYS A 301 5.45 17.06 -28.39
CA CYS A 301 6.34 15.93 -28.16
C CYS A 301 7.80 16.34 -28.36
N ASP A 302 8.62 16.06 -27.35
CA ASP A 302 10.06 16.35 -27.37
C ASP A 302 10.89 15.16 -27.88
N LEU A 303 10.34 13.94 -27.80
CA LEU A 303 10.90 12.74 -28.42
C LEU A 303 9.84 12.05 -29.28
N VAL A 304 10.12 11.90 -30.57
CA VAL A 304 9.23 11.20 -31.51
C VAL A 304 9.73 9.77 -31.75
N LEU A 305 8.85 8.79 -31.55
CA LEU A 305 9.17 7.37 -31.52
C LEU A 305 8.95 6.64 -32.85
N LEU A 306 9.98 5.93 -33.33
CA LEU A 306 9.93 5.04 -34.51
C LEU A 306 10.67 3.72 -34.26
N CYS A 307 9.92 2.64 -34.07
CA CYS A 307 10.39 1.46 -33.37
C CYS A 307 11.28 0.49 -34.17
N ARG A 308 11.26 0.50 -35.51
CA ARG A 308 11.81 -0.63 -36.29
C ARG A 308 12.30 -0.32 -37.70
N ALA A 309 11.50 0.30 -38.55
CA ALA A 309 11.72 0.27 -39.99
C ALA A 309 12.65 1.39 -40.46
N TYR A 310 13.85 1.03 -40.93
CA TYR A 310 14.89 1.99 -41.35
C TYR A 310 14.41 3.02 -42.38
N GLU A 311 13.71 2.58 -43.44
CA GLU A 311 13.19 3.50 -44.46
C GLU A 311 12.19 4.51 -43.88
N VAL A 312 11.37 4.07 -42.92
CA VAL A 312 10.39 4.91 -42.24
C VAL A 312 11.06 5.89 -41.29
N GLN A 313 12.16 5.48 -40.65
CA GLN A 313 13.00 6.33 -39.80
C GLN A 313 13.68 7.44 -40.62
N LEU A 314 14.22 7.11 -41.80
CA LEU A 314 14.75 8.11 -42.74
C LEU A 314 13.67 9.06 -43.25
N GLU A 315 12.47 8.54 -43.51
CA GLU A 315 11.31 9.34 -43.90
C GLU A 315 10.93 10.36 -42.82
N ALA A 316 10.95 9.97 -41.54
CA ALA A 316 10.70 10.88 -40.41
C ALA A 316 11.76 11.99 -40.32
N ILE A 317 13.04 11.66 -40.45
CA ILE A 317 14.13 12.65 -40.45
C ILE A 317 13.93 13.66 -41.59
N LYS A 318 13.63 13.16 -42.79
CA LYS A 318 13.37 14.00 -43.96
C LYS A 318 12.13 14.88 -43.76
N GLY A 319 11.05 14.31 -43.21
CA GLY A 319 9.81 15.03 -42.94
C GLY A 319 10.03 16.21 -41.99
N LEU A 320 10.77 16.01 -40.91
CA LEU A 320 11.05 17.06 -39.94
C LEU A 320 11.95 18.16 -40.51
N LYS A 321 12.97 17.82 -41.32
CA LYS A 321 13.78 18.81 -42.05
C LYS A 321 12.92 19.65 -42.99
N LEU A 322 12.05 19.00 -43.77
CA LEU A 322 11.15 19.68 -44.70
C LEU A 322 10.14 20.57 -43.95
N GLY A 323 9.61 20.11 -42.82
CA GLY A 323 8.73 20.89 -41.95
C GLY A 323 9.41 22.18 -41.45
N TYR A 324 10.69 22.11 -41.10
CA TYR A 324 11.48 23.28 -40.74
C TYR A 324 11.74 24.21 -41.94
N GLU A 325 12.21 23.67 -43.06
CA GLU A 325 12.50 24.45 -44.29
C GLU A 325 11.28 25.21 -44.80
N ASN A 326 10.10 24.60 -44.69
CA ASN A 326 8.83 25.21 -45.08
C ASN A 326 8.23 26.14 -44.01
N GLY A 327 8.89 26.30 -42.86
CA GLY A 327 8.44 27.17 -41.77
C GLY A 327 7.23 26.65 -40.98
N ILE A 328 6.89 25.37 -41.12
CA ILE A 328 5.83 24.71 -40.33
C ILE A 328 6.34 24.47 -38.91
N VAL A 329 7.55 23.93 -38.77
CA VAL A 329 8.20 23.72 -37.47
C VAL A 329 9.22 24.82 -37.23
N SER A 330 9.06 25.58 -36.16
CA SER A 330 10.01 26.65 -35.85
C SER A 330 11.33 26.12 -35.26
N LYS A 331 12.43 26.86 -35.43
CA LYS A 331 13.71 26.54 -34.77
C LYS A 331 13.58 26.50 -33.25
N GLU A 332 12.83 27.45 -32.68
CA GLU A 332 12.63 27.53 -31.23
C GLU A 332 11.85 26.34 -30.70
N ARG A 333 10.92 25.77 -31.50
CA ARG A 333 10.20 24.56 -31.12
C ARG A 333 11.15 23.38 -30.93
N ILE A 334 12.01 23.12 -31.92
CA ILE A 334 13.05 22.09 -31.86
C ILE A 334 13.99 22.34 -30.68
N PHE A 335 14.39 23.60 -30.46
CA PHE A 335 15.35 23.96 -29.41
C PHE A 335 14.75 23.84 -28.00
N THR A 336 13.45 24.11 -27.85
CA THR A 336 12.71 23.88 -26.61
C THR A 336 12.72 22.40 -26.25
N SER A 337 12.39 21.53 -27.21
CA SER A 337 12.44 20.08 -27.00
C SER A 337 13.86 19.58 -26.74
N LEU A 338 14.84 20.10 -27.47
CA LEU A 338 16.26 19.78 -27.26
C LEU A 338 16.71 20.13 -25.83
N ARG A 339 16.37 21.31 -25.30
CA ARG A 339 16.71 21.69 -23.91
C ARG A 339 16.15 20.68 -22.90
N ARG A 340 14.90 20.23 -23.09
CA ARG A 340 14.28 19.23 -22.20
C ARG A 340 14.95 17.87 -22.30
N VAL A 341 15.27 17.40 -23.52
CA VAL A 341 15.98 16.13 -23.74
C VAL A 341 17.39 16.16 -23.17
N LEU A 342 18.12 17.27 -23.34
CA LEU A 342 19.45 17.44 -22.76
C LEU A 342 19.41 17.49 -21.23
N ASN A 343 18.42 18.18 -20.66
CA ASN A 343 18.20 18.18 -19.22
C ASN A 343 17.92 16.76 -18.71
N LEU A 344 17.04 15.99 -19.38
CA LEU A 344 16.78 14.59 -19.05
C LEU A 344 18.05 13.74 -19.08
N LYS A 345 18.86 13.85 -20.14
CA LYS A 345 20.13 13.12 -20.25
C LYS A 345 21.07 13.46 -19.11
N SER A 346 21.18 14.73 -18.75
CA SER A 346 22.09 15.20 -17.69
C SER A 346 21.77 14.61 -16.30
N THR A 347 20.51 14.20 -16.06
CA THR A 347 20.10 13.65 -14.76
C THR A 347 20.27 12.13 -14.69
N CYS A 348 20.28 11.41 -15.83
CA CYS A 348 20.29 9.94 -15.84
C CYS A 348 21.55 9.31 -16.43
N THR A 349 22.35 10.02 -17.23
CA THR A 349 23.52 9.46 -17.93
C THR A 349 24.69 10.44 -18.05
N SER A 350 25.89 9.88 -18.20
CA SER A 350 27.15 10.59 -18.49
C SER A 350 28.06 9.66 -19.28
N TRP A 351 29.07 10.17 -19.99
CA TRP A 351 29.99 9.29 -20.74
C TRP A 351 30.73 8.29 -19.84
N GLU A 352 31.03 8.68 -18.59
CA GLU A 352 31.61 7.79 -17.59
C GLU A 352 30.66 6.64 -17.24
N LYS A 353 29.40 6.96 -16.92
CA LYS A 353 28.38 5.95 -16.58
C LYS A 353 28.01 5.07 -17.77
N ALA A 354 27.83 5.66 -18.95
CA ALA A 354 27.33 4.99 -20.15
C ALA A 354 28.33 3.97 -20.73
N LEU A 355 29.63 4.24 -20.64
CA LEU A 355 30.67 3.34 -21.15
C LEU A 355 31.09 2.26 -20.16
N ASN A 356 30.74 2.42 -18.88
CA ASN A 356 31.12 1.51 -17.80
C ASN A 356 29.88 1.03 -17.02
N PRO A 357 28.91 0.36 -17.66
CA PRO A 357 27.80 -0.24 -16.93
C PRO A 357 28.35 -1.30 -15.95
N PRO A 358 27.83 -1.39 -14.71
CA PRO A 358 28.29 -2.37 -13.71
C PRO A 358 28.22 -3.83 -14.17
N GLY A 359 27.27 -4.14 -15.05
CA GLY A 359 27.12 -5.45 -15.70
C GLY A 359 26.89 -6.59 -14.72
N ILE A 360 27.35 -7.78 -15.11
CA ILE A 360 27.12 -9.06 -14.42
C ILE A 360 27.66 -9.07 -12.98
N SER A 361 28.76 -8.34 -12.72
CA SER A 361 29.36 -8.31 -11.39
C SER A 361 28.39 -7.78 -10.33
N LEU A 362 27.65 -6.71 -10.64
CA LEU A 362 26.65 -6.16 -9.72
C LEU A 362 25.42 -7.06 -9.65
N LEU A 363 24.94 -7.54 -10.80
CA LEU A 363 23.74 -8.38 -10.87
C LEU A 363 23.91 -9.67 -10.05
N SER A 364 25.08 -10.30 -10.11
CA SER A 364 25.38 -11.51 -9.32
C SER A 364 25.27 -11.27 -7.81
N GLN A 365 25.61 -10.06 -7.34
CA GLN A 365 25.52 -9.69 -5.91
C GLN A 365 24.09 -9.40 -5.49
N LEU A 366 23.29 -8.76 -6.37
CA LEU A 366 21.92 -8.36 -6.08
C LEU A 366 20.93 -9.52 -6.20
N HIS A 367 21.16 -10.43 -7.15
CA HIS A 367 20.22 -11.46 -7.56
C HIS A 367 19.63 -12.29 -6.40
N PRO A 368 20.41 -12.78 -5.40
CA PRO A 368 19.82 -13.53 -4.29
C PRO A 368 18.77 -12.73 -3.49
N SER A 369 19.02 -11.44 -3.26
CA SER A 369 18.12 -10.57 -2.51
C SER A 369 16.87 -10.19 -3.32
N HIS A 370 17.04 -9.94 -4.61
CA HIS A 370 15.94 -9.62 -5.53
C HIS A 370 15.08 -10.84 -5.83
N LEU A 371 15.66 -12.03 -5.92
CA LEU A 371 14.93 -13.29 -6.05
C LEU A 371 14.08 -13.55 -4.81
N ALA A 372 14.63 -13.34 -3.61
CA ALA A 372 13.86 -13.44 -2.37
C ALA A 372 12.72 -12.41 -2.27
N LEU A 373 12.91 -11.21 -2.82
CA LEU A 373 11.85 -10.21 -2.95
C LEU A 373 10.78 -10.66 -3.95
N SER A 374 11.18 -11.15 -5.12
CA SER A 374 10.29 -11.65 -6.17
C SER A 374 9.40 -12.78 -5.66
N LEU A 375 9.98 -13.81 -5.04
CA LEU A 375 9.24 -14.96 -4.50
C LEU A 375 8.21 -14.52 -3.46
N ARG A 376 8.60 -13.61 -2.55
CA ARG A 376 7.69 -13.06 -1.54
C ARG A 376 6.56 -12.25 -2.18
N ALA A 377 6.87 -11.43 -3.18
CA ALA A 377 5.88 -10.63 -3.88
C ALA A 377 4.86 -11.52 -4.62
N TYR A 378 5.32 -12.62 -5.23
CA TYR A 378 4.43 -13.60 -5.85
C TYR A 378 3.57 -14.33 -4.82
N ASP A 379 4.15 -14.84 -3.73
CA ASP A 379 3.43 -15.52 -2.65
C ASP A 379 2.33 -14.61 -2.06
N ASP A 380 2.65 -13.34 -1.78
CA ASP A 380 1.72 -12.35 -1.23
C ASP A 380 0.64 -11.91 -2.24
N SER A 381 0.88 -12.07 -3.55
CA SER A 381 -0.05 -11.63 -4.60
C SER A 381 -1.22 -12.59 -4.82
N ILE A 382 -1.05 -13.88 -4.53
CA ILE A 382 -2.08 -14.90 -4.82
C ILE A 382 -3.36 -14.57 -4.06
N THR A 383 -4.46 -14.41 -4.81
CA THR A 383 -5.72 -13.93 -4.28
C THR A 383 -6.80 -15.00 -4.40
N ILE A 384 -7.34 -15.43 -3.27
CA ILE A 384 -8.61 -16.18 -3.24
C ILE A 384 -9.76 -15.16 -3.24
N ILE A 385 -10.41 -15.01 -4.40
CA ILE A 385 -11.56 -14.11 -4.53
C ILE A 385 -12.73 -14.64 -3.71
N ARG A 386 -12.96 -15.95 -3.81
CA ARG A 386 -13.99 -16.71 -3.11
C ARG A 386 -13.62 -18.19 -3.06
N ASP A 387 -14.00 -18.86 -1.99
CA ASP A 387 -13.89 -20.30 -1.84
C ASP A 387 -15.08 -20.81 -1.02
N LYS A 388 -16.26 -20.93 -1.66
CA LYS A 388 -17.53 -21.21 -0.97
C LYS A 388 -17.53 -22.57 -0.26
N GLU A 389 -16.90 -23.56 -0.88
CA GLU A 389 -16.89 -24.96 -0.41
C GLU A 389 -15.61 -25.30 0.38
N LYS A 390 -14.75 -24.30 0.65
CA LYS A 390 -13.47 -24.47 1.34
C LYS A 390 -12.59 -25.55 0.67
N LEU A 391 -12.49 -25.47 -0.65
CA LEU A 391 -11.73 -26.44 -1.46
C LEU A 391 -10.23 -26.24 -1.34
N ILE A 392 -9.77 -25.08 -0.86
CA ILE A 392 -8.36 -24.76 -0.69
C ILE A 392 -8.04 -24.75 0.81
N PRO A 393 -7.02 -25.50 1.27
CA PRO A 393 -6.07 -26.27 0.46
C PRO A 393 -6.60 -27.64 0.00
N LEU A 394 -6.09 -28.11 -1.14
CA LEU A 394 -6.38 -29.42 -1.73
C LEU A 394 -6.03 -30.57 -0.79
N THR A 395 -5.02 -30.39 0.07
CA THR A 395 -4.64 -31.35 1.11
C THR A 395 -5.72 -31.57 2.16
N ALA A 396 -6.66 -30.63 2.33
CA ALA A 396 -7.81 -30.76 3.21
C ALA A 396 -9.10 -31.20 2.49
N SER A 397 -9.24 -30.86 1.20
CA SER A 397 -10.49 -31.09 0.45
C SER A 397 -10.49 -32.38 -0.39
N MET A 398 -9.33 -32.97 -0.63
CA MET A 398 -9.16 -34.22 -1.38
C MET A 398 -8.54 -35.33 -0.53
N HIS A 399 -8.98 -36.56 -0.76
CA HIS A 399 -8.39 -37.75 -0.15
C HIS A 399 -7.24 -38.31 -1.00
N PRO A 400 -6.23 -38.96 -0.39
CA PRO A 400 -5.17 -39.62 -1.13
C PRO A 400 -5.71 -40.62 -2.17
N GLY A 401 -5.18 -40.56 -3.39
CA GLY A 401 -5.60 -41.41 -4.52
C GLY A 401 -6.82 -40.91 -5.30
N GLU A 402 -7.44 -39.79 -4.90
CA GLU A 402 -8.46 -39.12 -5.72
C GLU A 402 -7.84 -38.42 -6.94
N GLU A 403 -8.43 -38.60 -8.13
CA GLU A 403 -7.89 -38.02 -9.37
C GLU A 403 -8.17 -36.51 -9.48
N LEU A 404 -7.10 -35.71 -9.65
CA LEU A 404 -7.13 -34.29 -9.98
C LEU A 404 -7.01 -34.10 -11.51
N LEU A 405 -7.91 -33.30 -12.09
CA LEU A 405 -7.84 -32.89 -13.49
C LEU A 405 -7.49 -31.41 -13.62
N LEU A 406 -6.43 -31.09 -14.35
CA LEU A 406 -6.03 -29.75 -14.75
C LEU A 406 -6.43 -29.51 -16.21
N LEU A 407 -7.22 -28.46 -16.45
CA LEU A 407 -7.67 -27.99 -17.76
C LEU A 407 -7.09 -26.61 -18.03
N THR A 408 -6.23 -26.48 -19.04
CA THR A 408 -5.52 -25.22 -19.34
C THR A 408 -5.81 -24.71 -20.75
N PRO A 409 -5.87 -23.38 -20.97
CA PRO A 409 -6.08 -22.83 -22.30
C PRO A 409 -4.78 -22.89 -23.11
N LEU A 410 -4.90 -22.82 -24.44
CA LEU A 410 -3.75 -22.52 -25.29
C LEU A 410 -3.56 -21.00 -25.34
N VAL A 411 -2.49 -20.52 -24.72
CA VAL A 411 -2.12 -19.10 -24.71
C VAL A 411 -0.95 -18.91 -25.66
N LYS A 412 -0.93 -17.81 -26.41
CA LYS A 412 0.28 -17.46 -27.17
C LYS A 412 1.39 -17.16 -26.14
N PRO A 413 2.61 -17.70 -26.30
CA PRO A 413 3.71 -17.34 -25.41
C PRO A 413 3.86 -15.82 -25.31
N LEU A 414 4.30 -15.34 -24.13
CA LEU A 414 4.92 -14.01 -24.03
C LEU A 414 6.00 -13.94 -25.13
N PRO A 415 6.16 -12.82 -25.84
CA PRO A 415 7.08 -12.74 -26.97
C PRO A 415 8.46 -13.24 -26.57
N ALA A 416 8.79 -14.46 -27.02
CA ALA A 416 10.04 -15.11 -26.68
C ALA A 416 11.20 -14.41 -27.40
N SER A 417 12.38 -14.42 -26.76
CA SER A 417 13.62 -13.97 -27.38
C SER A 417 13.82 -14.65 -28.74
N SER A 418 14.55 -13.98 -29.63
CA SER A 418 14.77 -14.39 -31.02
C SER A 418 15.37 -15.81 -31.17
N LEU A 419 15.99 -16.35 -30.12
CA LEU A 419 16.51 -17.71 -30.07
C LEU A 419 15.38 -18.76 -30.08
N THR A 420 14.29 -18.55 -29.35
CA THR A 420 13.16 -19.50 -29.31
C THR A 420 12.46 -19.58 -30.66
N LYS A 421 12.35 -18.45 -31.39
CA LYS A 421 11.86 -18.43 -32.77
C LYS A 421 12.79 -19.16 -33.73
N LYS A 422 14.12 -18.99 -33.61
CA LYS A 422 15.09 -19.69 -34.47
C LYS A 422 15.20 -21.18 -34.16
N LEU A 423 15.06 -21.61 -32.90
CA LEU A 423 15.06 -23.03 -32.51
C LEU A 423 13.79 -23.76 -32.95
N LEU A 424 12.64 -23.06 -32.99
CA LEU A 424 11.40 -23.60 -33.56
C LEU A 424 11.49 -23.66 -35.10
N ALA A 425 11.98 -22.60 -35.75
CA ALA A 425 12.11 -22.57 -37.22
C ALA A 425 13.23 -23.50 -37.76
N ALA A 426 14.29 -23.75 -37.00
CA ALA A 426 15.35 -24.68 -37.39
C ALA A 426 14.93 -26.15 -37.25
N LYS A 427 13.89 -26.45 -36.44
CA LYS A 427 13.32 -27.80 -36.30
C LYS A 427 12.40 -28.20 -37.46
N ASP A 428 11.86 -27.24 -38.21
CA ASP A 428 11.01 -27.48 -39.38
C ASP A 428 11.80 -27.64 -40.69
N GLY A 429 13.14 -27.58 -40.63
CA GLY A 429 14.03 -27.49 -41.80
C GLY A 429 14.81 -28.75 -42.21
N GLN A 430 14.54 -29.93 -41.66
CA GLN A 430 15.19 -31.18 -42.11
C GLN A 430 14.19 -32.31 -42.43
N ASN A 431 14.51 -33.02 -43.50
CA ASN A 431 13.64 -33.80 -44.40
C ASN A 431 13.02 -35.11 -43.86
N GLN A 432 11.88 -35.44 -44.49
CA GLN A 432 11.32 -36.77 -44.85
C GLN A 432 10.55 -37.64 -43.82
N ALA A 433 9.23 -37.63 -44.01
CA ALA A 433 8.27 -38.74 -44.03
C ALA A 433 8.42 -39.91 -43.04
N GLU A 434 7.89 -39.76 -41.82
CA GLU A 434 7.42 -40.89 -40.98
C GLU A 434 6.15 -40.48 -40.20
N GLY A 435 5.30 -41.47 -39.87
CA GLY A 435 3.86 -41.30 -39.55
C GLY A 435 3.47 -40.69 -38.18
N PRO A 436 2.16 -40.48 -37.92
CA PRO A 436 1.67 -39.48 -36.96
C PRO A 436 1.74 -39.81 -35.45
N HIS A 437 2.48 -40.82 -34.99
CA HIS A 437 2.29 -41.31 -33.62
C HIS A 437 3.51 -41.60 -32.73
N GLU A 438 4.77 -41.41 -33.17
CA GLU A 438 5.92 -41.87 -32.35
C GLU A 438 7.02 -40.84 -32.00
N MET A 439 6.81 -39.52 -32.18
CA MET A 439 7.90 -38.54 -31.99
C MET A 439 7.88 -37.74 -30.66
N TRP A 440 7.29 -38.27 -29.57
CA TRP A 440 7.14 -37.56 -28.28
C TRP A 440 7.84 -38.21 -27.08
N ALA A 441 8.99 -38.85 -27.32
CA ALA A 441 9.89 -39.24 -26.24
C ALA A 441 11.32 -39.13 -26.75
N HIS A 442 12.00 -38.02 -26.44
CA HIS A 442 13.46 -37.89 -26.27
C HIS A 442 13.88 -36.42 -26.44
N ASN A 443 13.93 -35.68 -25.32
CA ASN A 443 15.08 -34.88 -24.90
C ASN A 443 14.67 -34.05 -23.67
N ASP A 444 14.76 -34.71 -22.53
CA ASP A 444 14.68 -34.14 -21.20
C ASP A 444 16.11 -33.74 -20.80
N GLY A 445 16.34 -32.45 -20.53
CA GLY A 445 17.59 -31.94 -19.97
C GLY A 445 18.47 -31.13 -20.94
N ARG A 446 18.24 -29.82 -21.00
CA ARG A 446 19.27 -28.73 -21.02
C ARG A 446 18.76 -27.35 -21.51
N ASP A 447 17.49 -27.20 -21.91
CA ASP A 447 16.95 -25.89 -22.34
C ASP A 447 15.95 -25.30 -21.33
N ARG A 448 16.43 -24.89 -20.15
CA ARG A 448 15.63 -24.10 -19.17
C ARG A 448 15.60 -22.59 -19.46
N ARG A 449 16.34 -22.12 -20.46
CA ARG A 449 16.64 -20.69 -20.70
C ARG A 449 15.69 -19.96 -21.66
N ALA A 450 14.46 -20.46 -21.86
CA ALA A 450 13.52 -19.90 -22.83
C ALA A 450 12.15 -19.63 -22.20
N ILE A 451 11.58 -18.45 -22.51
CA ILE A 451 10.16 -18.16 -22.32
C ILE A 451 9.36 -19.29 -22.98
N LEU A 452 8.73 -20.12 -22.15
CA LEU A 452 8.01 -21.32 -22.58
C LEU A 452 6.80 -20.93 -23.46
N SER A 453 6.44 -21.79 -24.42
CA SER A 453 5.13 -21.68 -25.11
C SER A 453 4.01 -21.66 -24.07
N GLY A 454 2.85 -21.05 -24.35
CA GLY A 454 1.76 -21.04 -23.36
C GLY A 454 1.34 -22.46 -22.92
N GLU A 455 1.46 -23.45 -23.79
CA GLU A 455 1.30 -24.86 -23.43
C GLU A 455 2.44 -25.37 -22.51
N GLY A 456 3.69 -24.98 -22.79
CA GLY A 456 4.85 -25.31 -21.95
C GLY A 456 4.74 -24.75 -20.53
N VAL A 457 4.32 -23.49 -20.38
CA VAL A 457 4.09 -22.83 -19.09
C VAL A 457 3.12 -23.64 -18.23
N PHE A 458 1.95 -23.99 -18.77
CA PHE A 458 0.96 -24.73 -18.00
C PHE A 458 1.34 -26.19 -17.76
N ARG A 459 2.16 -26.77 -18.63
CA ARG A 459 2.72 -28.11 -18.39
C ARG A 459 3.70 -28.11 -17.22
N GLU A 460 4.54 -27.10 -17.08
CA GLU A 460 5.39 -26.95 -15.90
C GLU A 460 4.56 -26.66 -14.65
N PHE A 461 3.48 -25.89 -14.74
CA PHE A 461 2.52 -25.76 -13.64
C PHE A 461 1.93 -27.12 -13.22
N GLY A 462 1.47 -27.93 -14.18
CA GLY A 462 0.99 -29.29 -13.91
C GLY A 462 2.04 -30.16 -13.21
N LYS A 463 3.30 -30.11 -13.66
CA LYS A 463 4.42 -30.82 -13.00
C LYS A 463 4.68 -30.29 -11.59
N SER A 464 4.68 -28.97 -11.40
CA SER A 464 4.89 -28.33 -10.09
C SER A 464 3.78 -28.73 -9.11
N LEU A 465 2.52 -28.71 -9.54
CA LEU A 465 1.38 -29.11 -8.72
C LEU A 465 1.41 -30.61 -8.38
N ALA A 466 1.80 -31.47 -9.33
CA ALA A 466 1.98 -32.89 -9.07
C ALA A 466 3.08 -33.16 -8.03
N ARG A 467 4.21 -32.45 -8.13
CA ARG A 467 5.30 -32.53 -7.14
C ARG A 467 4.87 -32.05 -5.76
N ALA A 468 4.21 -30.89 -5.68
CA ALA A 468 3.71 -30.33 -4.43
C ALA A 468 2.68 -31.24 -3.74
N ARG A 469 1.86 -31.94 -4.52
CA ARG A 469 0.90 -32.93 -4.00
C ARG A 469 1.51 -34.29 -3.67
N ASN A 470 2.72 -34.58 -4.16
CA ASN A 470 3.29 -35.93 -4.19
C ASN A 470 2.36 -36.98 -4.83
N GLU A 471 1.61 -36.59 -5.87
CA GLU A 471 0.63 -37.45 -6.57
C GLU A 471 0.62 -37.14 -8.07
N LYS A 472 0.18 -38.10 -8.89
CA LYS A 472 -0.06 -37.87 -10.33
C LYS A 472 -1.36 -37.07 -10.53
N LEU A 473 -1.38 -36.22 -11.55
CA LEU A 473 -2.60 -35.53 -12.00
C LEU A 473 -2.83 -35.73 -13.49
N LEU A 474 -4.09 -35.58 -13.91
CA LEU A 474 -4.49 -35.58 -15.31
C LEU A 474 -4.38 -34.14 -15.83
N HIS A 475 -3.73 -33.93 -16.97
CA HIS A 475 -3.58 -32.60 -17.56
C HIS A 475 -3.92 -32.64 -19.04
N THR A 476 -4.82 -31.76 -19.49
CA THR A 476 -5.09 -31.56 -20.91
C THR A 476 -5.46 -30.12 -21.22
N SER A 477 -5.23 -29.73 -22.47
CA SER A 477 -5.52 -28.38 -22.96
C SER A 477 -6.88 -28.31 -23.64
N TYR A 478 -7.59 -27.20 -23.46
CA TYR A 478 -8.86 -26.92 -24.13
C TYR A 478 -8.73 -25.77 -25.13
N THR A 479 -9.61 -25.77 -26.15
CA THR A 479 -9.55 -24.84 -27.29
C THR A 479 -10.93 -24.28 -27.64
N ALA A 480 -11.00 -23.44 -28.67
CA ALA A 480 -12.25 -22.91 -29.20
C ALA A 480 -13.25 -23.98 -29.69
N ASN A 481 -12.81 -25.24 -29.84
CA ASN A 481 -13.68 -26.37 -30.18
C ASN A 481 -14.58 -26.83 -29.02
N GLY A 482 -14.48 -26.19 -27.85
CA GLY A 482 -15.33 -26.46 -26.70
C GLY A 482 -15.01 -27.78 -25.98
N VAL A 483 -16.01 -28.30 -25.26
CA VAL A 483 -15.91 -29.58 -24.55
C VAL A 483 -15.96 -30.72 -25.58
N ARG A 484 -15.00 -31.63 -25.51
CA ARG A 484 -14.82 -32.78 -26.42
C ARG A 484 -15.02 -34.07 -25.62
N PRO A 485 -15.28 -35.23 -26.26
CA PRO A 485 -15.46 -36.50 -25.56
C PRO A 485 -14.29 -36.85 -24.61
N VAL A 486 -13.05 -36.49 -24.98
CA VAL A 486 -11.89 -36.67 -24.09
C VAL A 486 -12.01 -35.84 -22.80
N HIS A 487 -12.49 -34.59 -22.89
CA HIS A 487 -12.72 -33.75 -21.72
C HIS A 487 -13.84 -34.33 -20.85
N GLU A 488 -14.94 -34.77 -21.45
CA GLU A 488 -16.07 -35.38 -20.73
C GLU A 488 -15.61 -36.61 -19.94
N ASN A 489 -14.88 -37.52 -20.59
CA ASN A 489 -14.35 -38.73 -19.96
C ASN A 489 -13.42 -38.41 -18.77
N LEU A 490 -12.56 -37.41 -18.91
CA LEU A 490 -11.67 -36.99 -17.83
C LEU A 490 -12.44 -36.32 -16.67
N ILE A 491 -13.43 -35.47 -16.98
CA ILE A 491 -14.30 -34.82 -15.98
C ILE A 491 -15.13 -35.87 -15.23
N HIS A 492 -15.61 -36.91 -15.90
CA HIS A 492 -16.33 -38.02 -15.26
C HIS A 492 -15.47 -38.80 -14.28
N ARG A 493 -14.17 -38.94 -14.54
CA ARG A 493 -13.23 -39.66 -13.67
C ARG A 493 -12.75 -38.82 -12.48
N ALA A 494 -12.36 -37.57 -12.72
CA ALA A 494 -11.74 -36.72 -11.69
C ALA A 494 -12.71 -36.31 -10.58
N SER A 495 -12.27 -36.31 -9.32
CA SER A 495 -13.08 -35.81 -8.20
C SER A 495 -12.96 -34.30 -8.05
N CYS A 496 -11.83 -33.73 -8.48
CA CYS A 496 -11.55 -32.30 -8.47
C CYS A 496 -11.02 -31.85 -9.82
N ILE A 497 -11.54 -30.71 -10.31
CA ILE A 497 -11.18 -30.11 -11.58
C ILE A 497 -10.65 -28.71 -11.30
N ILE A 498 -9.47 -28.40 -11.83
CA ILE A 498 -8.90 -27.06 -11.90
C ILE A 498 -8.98 -26.58 -13.34
N ILE A 499 -9.70 -25.48 -13.58
CA ILE A 499 -9.72 -24.81 -14.88
C ILE A 499 -8.92 -23.53 -14.77
N VAL A 500 -7.89 -23.43 -15.61
CA VAL A 500 -7.13 -22.19 -15.76
C VAL A 500 -7.75 -21.35 -16.87
N THR A 501 -7.84 -20.03 -16.68
CA THR A 501 -8.27 -19.06 -17.70
C THR A 501 -7.27 -17.93 -17.84
N ALA A 502 -7.11 -17.44 -19.06
CA ALA A 502 -6.26 -16.31 -19.40
C ALA A 502 -7.07 -15.34 -20.28
N ASP A 503 -7.57 -14.28 -19.65
CA ASP A 503 -8.45 -13.29 -20.26
C ASP A 503 -9.70 -13.91 -20.92
N ALA A 504 -10.47 -14.71 -20.18
CA ALA A 504 -11.71 -15.33 -20.66
C ALA A 504 -12.75 -14.31 -21.16
N ASN A 505 -12.74 -13.08 -20.64
CA ASN A 505 -13.60 -12.01 -21.15
C ASN A 505 -13.25 -11.59 -22.60
N ARG A 506 -11.99 -11.76 -23.02
CA ARG A 506 -11.55 -11.55 -24.42
C ARG A 506 -11.72 -12.82 -25.23
N ASN A 507 -11.42 -13.95 -24.61
CA ASN A 507 -11.44 -15.27 -25.21
C ASN A 507 -12.75 -15.96 -24.83
N LEU A 508 -13.86 -15.52 -25.44
CA LEU A 508 -15.22 -15.98 -25.07
C LEU A 508 -15.37 -17.51 -25.06
N TYR A 509 -14.56 -18.23 -25.85
CA TYR A 509 -14.52 -19.69 -25.82
C TYR A 509 -14.07 -20.25 -24.46
N GLN A 510 -13.15 -19.59 -23.75
CA GLN A 510 -12.73 -19.99 -22.40
C GLN A 510 -13.86 -19.77 -21.40
N ALA A 511 -14.60 -18.66 -21.53
CA ALA A 511 -15.76 -18.40 -20.70
C ALA A 511 -16.86 -19.45 -20.92
N GLY A 512 -17.16 -19.75 -22.18
CA GLY A 512 -18.13 -20.79 -22.57
C GLY A 512 -17.70 -22.18 -22.10
N PHE A 513 -16.43 -22.55 -22.29
CA PHE A 513 -15.88 -23.82 -21.84
C PHE A 513 -15.98 -23.98 -20.32
N THR A 514 -15.56 -22.97 -19.56
CA THR A 514 -15.59 -22.98 -18.08
C THR A 514 -17.02 -23.15 -17.56
N LYS A 515 -17.99 -22.40 -18.12
CA LYS A 515 -19.41 -22.51 -17.74
C LYS A 515 -20.00 -23.88 -18.08
N HIS A 516 -19.61 -24.45 -19.22
CA HIS A 516 -20.03 -25.80 -19.60
C HIS A 516 -19.51 -26.83 -18.59
N VAL A 517 -18.22 -26.78 -18.22
CA VAL A 517 -17.65 -27.71 -17.23
C VAL A 517 -18.29 -27.52 -15.84
N ASP A 518 -18.58 -26.29 -15.41
CA ASP A 518 -19.29 -26.04 -14.16
C ASP A 518 -20.70 -26.67 -14.17
N MET A 519 -21.45 -26.49 -15.26
CA MET A 519 -22.76 -27.12 -15.44
C MET A 519 -22.67 -28.66 -15.38
N MET A 520 -21.67 -29.26 -16.03
CA MET A 520 -21.43 -30.70 -15.97
C MET A 520 -21.12 -31.16 -14.54
N CYS A 521 -20.21 -30.47 -13.84
CA CYS A 521 -19.86 -30.78 -12.46
C CYS A 521 -21.09 -30.68 -11.56
N SER A 522 -21.93 -29.65 -11.74
CA SER A 522 -23.19 -29.49 -11.01
C SER A 522 -24.16 -30.64 -11.26
N MET A 523 -24.35 -31.04 -12.52
CA MET A 523 -25.20 -32.18 -12.86
C MET A 523 -24.69 -33.48 -12.23
N LEU A 524 -23.38 -33.73 -12.26
CA LEU A 524 -22.79 -34.93 -11.66
C LEU A 524 -22.88 -34.92 -10.13
N ARG A 525 -22.75 -33.76 -9.49
CA ARG A 525 -23.04 -33.59 -8.04
C ARG A 525 -24.48 -33.98 -7.72
N THR A 526 -25.47 -33.54 -8.51
CA THR A 526 -26.87 -33.91 -8.29
C THR A 526 -27.14 -35.42 -8.44
N ARG A 527 -26.28 -36.14 -9.17
CA ARG A 527 -26.30 -37.60 -9.31
C ARG A 527 -25.50 -38.32 -8.23
N GLY A 528 -25.03 -37.62 -7.20
CA GLY A 528 -24.29 -38.17 -6.06
C GLY A 528 -22.79 -38.35 -6.30
N GLN A 529 -22.23 -37.86 -7.40
CA GLN A 529 -20.78 -37.91 -7.61
C GLN A 529 -20.07 -36.73 -6.93
N LYS A 530 -18.93 -37.00 -6.26
CA LYS A 530 -18.05 -35.94 -5.76
C LYS A 530 -17.42 -35.22 -6.96
N LYS A 531 -17.77 -33.95 -7.15
CA LYS A 531 -17.16 -33.06 -8.16
C LYS A 531 -16.90 -31.68 -7.58
N GLN A 532 -15.62 -31.37 -7.42
CA GLN A 532 -15.13 -30.06 -6.99
C GLN A 532 -14.61 -29.29 -8.21
N LEU A 533 -14.88 -27.99 -8.28
CA LEU A 533 -14.39 -27.13 -9.36
C LEU A 533 -13.70 -25.90 -8.78
N ILE A 534 -12.45 -25.71 -9.16
CA ILE A 534 -11.64 -24.52 -8.88
C ILE A 534 -11.36 -23.84 -10.21
N VAL A 535 -11.68 -22.55 -10.31
CA VAL A 535 -11.32 -21.74 -11.48
C VAL A 535 -10.18 -20.80 -11.09
N VAL A 536 -9.12 -20.78 -11.90
CA VAL A 536 -7.92 -19.96 -11.70
C VAL A 536 -7.78 -19.00 -12.86
N ALA A 537 -7.94 -17.70 -12.62
CA ALA A 537 -7.61 -16.68 -13.60
C ALA A 537 -6.15 -16.26 -13.45
N VAL A 538 -5.35 -16.50 -14.50
CA VAL A 538 -3.91 -16.23 -14.49
C VAL A 538 -3.52 -14.91 -15.15
N SER A 539 -4.50 -14.14 -15.62
CA SER A 539 -4.30 -12.80 -16.16
C SER A 539 -5.39 -11.90 -15.57
N SER A 540 -6.38 -11.48 -16.36
CA SER A 540 -7.47 -10.65 -15.87
C SER A 540 -8.23 -11.32 -14.71
N PRO A 541 -8.25 -10.70 -13.50
CA PRO A 541 -9.04 -11.24 -12.40
C PRO A 541 -10.55 -11.10 -12.67
N TYR A 542 -10.95 -10.32 -13.68
CA TYR A 542 -12.34 -10.02 -14.00
C TYR A 542 -13.02 -11.10 -14.83
N ASP A 543 -12.32 -12.17 -15.24
CA ASP A 543 -12.88 -13.31 -15.99
C ASP A 543 -14.15 -13.85 -15.33
N PHE A 544 -14.08 -14.08 -14.01
CA PHE A 544 -15.23 -14.52 -13.22
C PHE A 544 -15.39 -13.77 -11.89
N ALA A 545 -14.65 -12.68 -11.60
CA ALA A 545 -14.75 -11.99 -10.31
C ALA A 545 -16.19 -11.64 -9.90
N MET A 546 -17.02 -11.24 -10.86
CA MET A 546 -18.43 -10.87 -10.64
C MET A 546 -19.41 -12.03 -10.82
N ASP A 547 -19.00 -13.13 -11.46
CA ASP A 547 -19.86 -14.29 -11.70
C ASP A 547 -19.92 -15.18 -10.44
N LYS A 548 -21.02 -15.07 -9.69
CA LYS A 548 -21.21 -15.82 -8.44
C LYS A 548 -21.57 -17.29 -8.66
N SER A 549 -21.79 -17.75 -9.89
CA SER A 549 -22.06 -19.17 -10.16
C SER A 549 -20.85 -20.05 -9.83
N ILE A 550 -19.65 -19.59 -10.19
CA ILE A 550 -18.39 -20.26 -9.90
C ILE A 550 -18.11 -20.21 -8.38
N GLY A 551 -18.03 -21.38 -7.75
CA GLY A 551 -17.91 -21.53 -6.29
C GLY A 551 -16.55 -21.11 -5.72
N THR A 552 -15.46 -21.61 -6.31
CA THR A 552 -14.07 -21.33 -5.88
C THR A 552 -13.31 -20.68 -7.03
N TYR A 553 -12.76 -19.49 -6.77
CA TYR A 553 -12.12 -18.65 -7.78
C TYR A 553 -10.86 -17.98 -7.23
N VAL A 554 -9.74 -18.22 -7.91
CA VAL A 554 -8.39 -17.78 -7.54
C VAL A 554 -7.81 -16.91 -8.64
N CYS A 555 -7.03 -15.90 -8.28
CA CYS A 555 -6.32 -15.03 -9.22
C CYS A 555 -4.82 -15.00 -8.92
N THR A 556 -4.01 -15.06 -9.98
CA THR A 556 -2.54 -14.92 -9.89
C THR A 556 -2.02 -13.64 -10.55
N PHE A 557 -2.85 -12.94 -11.35
CA PHE A 557 -2.53 -11.68 -12.06
C PHE A 557 -1.36 -11.76 -13.05
N ASP A 558 -0.80 -12.94 -13.23
CA ASP A 558 0.33 -13.27 -14.08
C ASP A 558 0.39 -14.80 -14.27
N PHE A 559 0.88 -15.24 -15.43
CA PHE A 559 1.09 -16.66 -15.76
C PHE A 559 2.57 -17.00 -15.95
N THR A 560 3.46 -16.21 -15.39
CA THR A 560 4.88 -16.56 -15.23
C THR A 560 5.07 -17.82 -14.39
N GLU A 561 6.23 -18.47 -14.54
CA GLU A 561 6.57 -19.68 -13.77
C GLU A 561 6.51 -19.43 -12.26
N SER A 562 7.04 -18.30 -11.79
CA SER A 562 7.00 -17.91 -10.37
C SER A 562 5.57 -17.75 -9.85
N ALA A 563 4.67 -17.11 -10.61
CA ALA A 563 3.26 -16.98 -10.23
C ALA A 563 2.56 -18.34 -10.12
N LEU A 564 2.82 -19.24 -11.07
CA LEU A 564 2.23 -20.58 -11.11
C LEU A 564 2.82 -21.51 -10.04
N HIS A 565 4.09 -21.32 -9.68
CA HIS A 565 4.71 -22.01 -8.56
C HIS A 565 4.11 -21.57 -7.22
N ALA A 566 3.96 -20.26 -6.99
CA ALA A 566 3.25 -19.71 -5.82
C ALA A 566 1.79 -20.21 -5.76
N LEU A 567 1.11 -20.29 -6.91
CA LEU A 567 -0.23 -20.89 -6.99
C LEU A 567 -0.22 -22.37 -6.58
N ALA A 568 0.73 -23.18 -7.08
CA ALA A 568 0.80 -24.60 -6.72
C ALA A 568 0.97 -24.79 -5.21
N ARG A 569 1.88 -24.02 -4.58
CA ARG A 569 2.11 -24.01 -3.13
C ARG A 569 0.87 -23.57 -2.36
N THR A 570 0.17 -22.54 -2.83
CA THR A 570 -1.10 -22.07 -2.25
C THR A 570 -2.18 -23.15 -2.33
N LEU A 571 -2.33 -23.80 -3.48
CA LEU A 571 -3.35 -24.82 -3.70
C LEU A 571 -3.16 -26.02 -2.77
N VAL A 572 -1.93 -26.40 -2.43
CA VAL A 572 -1.67 -27.49 -1.49
C VAL A 572 -1.59 -27.05 -0.02
N GLY A 573 -1.62 -25.74 0.25
CA GLY A 573 -1.60 -25.18 1.61
C GLY A 573 -0.22 -25.00 2.23
N GLU A 574 0.85 -24.99 1.42
CA GLU A 574 2.20 -24.66 1.89
C GLU A 574 2.34 -23.17 2.25
N ILE A 575 1.57 -22.30 1.58
CA ILE A 575 1.51 -20.87 1.86
C ILE A 575 0.06 -20.42 2.02
N ALA A 576 -0.15 -19.45 2.90
CA ALA A 576 -1.44 -18.81 3.09
C ALA A 576 -1.58 -17.63 2.10
N PRO A 577 -2.63 -17.58 1.27
CA PRO A 577 -2.82 -16.48 0.33
C PRO A 577 -3.22 -15.20 1.06
N LEU A 578 -2.47 -14.13 0.85
CA LEU A 578 -2.72 -12.80 1.45
C LEU A 578 -3.35 -11.80 0.47
N GLY A 579 -3.31 -12.11 -0.83
CA GLY A 579 -3.73 -11.20 -1.87
C GLY A 579 -5.22 -10.86 -1.79
N THR A 580 -5.53 -9.62 -2.17
CA THR A 580 -6.89 -9.11 -2.32
C THR A 580 -7.05 -8.39 -3.63
N LEU A 581 -8.16 -8.59 -4.34
CA LEU A 581 -8.42 -7.92 -5.62
C LEU A 581 -8.35 -6.39 -5.46
N PRO A 582 -7.40 -5.68 -6.10
CA PRO A 582 -7.22 -4.24 -5.92
C PRO A 582 -8.41 -3.42 -6.42
N GLY A 583 -8.44 -2.15 -6.00
CA GLY A 583 -9.36 -1.13 -6.46
C GLY A 583 -10.74 -1.17 -5.82
N THR A 584 -11.78 -0.90 -6.61
CA THR A 584 -13.16 -0.77 -6.13
C THR A 584 -13.65 -2.03 -5.46
N LEU A 585 -13.19 -3.22 -5.87
CA LEU A 585 -13.60 -4.49 -5.25
C LEU A 585 -12.88 -4.76 -3.91
N ARG A 586 -11.62 -4.32 -3.73
CA ARG A 586 -10.96 -4.27 -2.40
C ARG A 586 -11.76 -3.38 -1.46
N LYS A 587 -12.09 -2.19 -1.94
CA LYS A 587 -12.91 -1.24 -1.20
C LYS A 587 -14.27 -1.87 -0.93
N SER A 588 -14.94 -2.48 -1.91
CA SER A 588 -16.22 -3.18 -1.74
C SER A 588 -16.15 -4.27 -0.68
N LYS A 589 -15.12 -5.13 -0.63
CA LYS A 589 -14.92 -6.09 0.49
C LYS A 589 -14.71 -5.39 1.84
N LYS A 590 -14.03 -4.23 1.87
CA LYS A 590 -13.94 -3.33 3.04
C LYS A 590 -15.21 -2.45 3.25
N VAL A 591 -16.14 -2.41 2.29
CA VAL A 591 -17.29 -1.48 2.15
C VAL A 591 -18.63 -2.24 2.07
N VAL A 592 -18.66 -3.58 2.26
CA VAL A 592 -19.88 -4.32 2.68
C VAL A 592 -20.18 -4.08 4.17
N LYS A 593 -19.57 -3.08 4.79
CA LYS A 593 -20.31 -2.22 5.71
C LYS A 593 -20.38 -0.87 5.04
N SER A 594 -21.55 -0.50 4.51
CA SER A 594 -21.79 0.87 4.07
C SER A 594 -21.27 1.80 5.17
N ARG A 595 -20.48 2.81 4.81
CA ARG A 595 -20.03 3.83 5.76
C ARG A 595 -21.27 4.61 6.19
N GLN A 596 -22.01 4.06 7.15
CA GLN A 596 -23.16 4.70 7.74
C GLN A 596 -22.63 5.89 8.55
N HIS A 597 -23.07 7.09 8.17
CA HIS A 597 -22.92 8.27 9.00
C HIS A 597 -23.99 8.21 10.07
N TRP A 598 -23.60 7.83 11.28
CA TRP A 598 -24.51 7.84 12.41
C TRP A 598 -24.69 9.28 12.90
N LEU A 599 -25.93 9.64 13.22
CA LEU A 599 -26.21 10.88 13.92
C LEU A 599 -25.55 10.81 15.30
N VAL A 600 -24.65 11.75 15.56
CA VAL A 600 -23.99 11.90 16.86
C VAL A 600 -24.59 13.11 17.56
N GLU A 601 -25.22 12.88 18.70
CA GLU A 601 -25.83 13.91 19.55
C GLU A 601 -24.90 14.23 20.74
N GLU A 602 -25.06 15.40 21.33
CA GLU A 602 -24.45 15.72 22.62
C GLU A 602 -25.13 14.92 23.74
N TYR A 603 -24.31 14.35 24.63
CA TYR A 603 -24.77 13.61 25.79
C TYR A 603 -25.49 14.54 26.77
N SER A 604 -26.64 14.08 27.27
CA SER A 604 -27.38 14.74 28.34
C SER A 604 -27.64 13.77 29.48
N SER A 605 -27.19 14.10 30.69
CA SER A 605 -27.32 13.24 31.87
C SER A 605 -28.75 12.78 32.13
N GLY A 606 -29.72 13.69 32.02
CA GLY A 606 -31.12 13.36 32.29
C GLY A 606 -31.74 12.41 31.27
N ARG A 607 -31.23 12.42 30.03
CA ARG A 607 -31.74 11.61 28.92
C ARG A 607 -30.99 10.28 28.75
N ASP A 608 -29.67 10.31 28.88
CA ASP A 608 -28.78 9.27 28.36
C ASP A 608 -28.10 8.44 29.45
N ALA A 609 -28.13 8.84 30.73
CA ALA A 609 -27.39 8.15 31.80
C ALA A 609 -27.80 6.68 31.98
N SER A 610 -29.10 6.36 31.92
CA SER A 610 -29.56 4.98 32.00
C SER A 610 -29.05 4.13 30.83
N GLY A 611 -29.18 4.65 29.61
CA GLY A 611 -28.70 3.96 28.41
C GLY A 611 -27.18 3.80 28.38
N LEU A 612 -26.43 4.75 28.95
CA LEU A 612 -24.98 4.63 29.10
C LEU A 612 -24.60 3.53 30.10
N ASN A 613 -25.32 3.42 31.22
CA ASN A 613 -25.12 2.31 32.16
C ASN A 613 -25.40 0.94 31.52
N ASP A 614 -26.39 0.85 30.62
CA ASP A 614 -26.68 -0.37 29.87
C ASP A 614 -25.56 -0.71 28.88
N LEU A 615 -25.09 0.29 28.14
CA LEU A 615 -23.98 0.17 27.20
C LEU A 615 -22.70 -0.28 27.91
N LEU A 616 -22.34 0.35 29.03
CA LEU A 616 -21.16 -0.01 29.82
C LEU A 616 -21.22 -1.46 30.32
N ARG A 617 -22.40 -1.90 30.80
CA ARG A 617 -22.62 -3.31 31.18
C ARG A 617 -22.50 -4.27 30.00
N ALA A 618 -22.94 -3.88 28.81
CA ALA A 618 -22.79 -4.68 27.60
C ALA A 618 -21.31 -4.79 27.19
N VAL A 619 -20.57 -3.67 27.22
CA VAL A 619 -19.13 -3.65 26.91
C VAL A 619 -18.34 -4.47 27.93
N HIS A 620 -18.61 -4.33 29.23
CA HIS A 620 -17.97 -5.14 30.28
C HIS A 620 -18.17 -6.64 30.03
N ARG A 621 -19.40 -7.08 29.71
CA ARG A 621 -19.67 -8.50 29.41
C ARG A 621 -18.87 -9.03 28.22
N ALA A 622 -18.57 -8.18 27.24
CA ALA A 622 -17.82 -8.55 26.04
C ALA A 622 -16.29 -8.44 26.20
N SER A 623 -15.82 -7.72 27.22
CA SER A 623 -14.40 -7.43 27.45
C SER A 623 -13.87 -8.03 28.77
N ALA A 624 -14.65 -8.89 29.41
CA ALA A 624 -14.19 -9.65 30.57
C ALA A 624 -13.42 -10.90 30.09
N PRO A 625 -12.27 -11.26 30.70
CA PRO A 625 -11.78 -10.74 31.99
C PRO A 625 -10.90 -9.47 31.92
N ASP A 626 -10.48 -9.01 30.75
CA ASP A 626 -9.38 -8.04 30.61
C ASP A 626 -9.68 -6.64 31.18
N LEU A 627 -10.94 -6.18 31.14
CA LEU A 627 -11.35 -4.86 31.62
C LEU A 627 -12.35 -4.95 32.80
N GLN A 628 -11.95 -5.61 33.90
CA GLN A 628 -12.84 -5.83 35.05
C GLN A 628 -13.39 -4.56 35.69
N PHE A 629 -12.62 -3.46 35.69
CA PHE A 629 -13.02 -2.18 36.27
C PHE A 629 -14.28 -1.59 35.61
N LEU A 630 -14.57 -1.95 34.35
CA LEU A 630 -15.82 -1.56 33.67
C LEU A 630 -17.08 -2.08 34.36
N ARG A 631 -16.97 -3.10 35.22
CA ARG A 631 -18.07 -3.58 36.06
C ARG A 631 -18.57 -2.50 37.03
N ALA A 632 -17.67 -1.65 37.52
CA ALA A 632 -17.96 -0.60 38.49
C ALA A 632 -18.12 0.78 37.82
N THR A 633 -17.72 0.93 36.56
CA THR A 633 -17.91 2.15 35.77
C THR A 633 -19.39 2.40 35.50
N THR A 634 -19.82 3.63 35.77
CA THR A 634 -21.19 4.09 35.50
C THR A 634 -21.16 5.38 34.68
N ALA A 635 -22.31 5.87 34.24
CA ALA A 635 -22.42 7.16 33.58
C ALA A 635 -21.81 8.31 34.41
N ALA A 636 -21.99 8.27 35.73
CA ALA A 636 -21.43 9.27 36.65
C ALA A 636 -19.90 9.27 36.69
N SER A 637 -19.25 8.16 36.30
CA SER A 637 -17.78 8.09 36.25
C SER A 637 -17.16 9.10 35.30
N PHE A 638 -17.92 9.54 34.27
CA PHE A 638 -17.45 10.48 33.26
C PHE A 638 -17.78 11.95 33.57
N GLN A 639 -18.60 12.24 34.59
CA GLN A 639 -19.12 13.58 34.88
C GLN A 639 -18.39 14.20 36.08
N LEU A 640 -17.34 14.97 35.85
CA LEU A 640 -16.54 15.59 36.90
C LEU A 640 -17.23 16.79 37.54
N ASN A 641 -18.11 17.48 36.80
CA ASN A 641 -18.76 18.73 37.23
C ASN A 641 -17.76 19.76 37.78
N ASN A 642 -16.58 19.86 37.15
CA ASN A 642 -15.50 20.75 37.57
C ASN A 642 -15.50 22.03 36.71
N PRO A 643 -15.56 23.25 37.29
CA PRO A 643 -15.59 24.49 36.52
C PRO A 643 -14.34 24.74 35.67
N ASN A 644 -13.21 24.11 35.99
CA ASN A 644 -11.93 24.26 35.28
C ASN A 644 -11.73 23.20 34.18
N ILE A 645 -12.64 22.23 34.05
CA ILE A 645 -12.63 21.20 33.02
C ILE A 645 -13.91 21.32 32.20
N VAL A 646 -13.79 21.68 30.93
CA VAL A 646 -14.95 21.75 30.04
C VAL A 646 -15.24 20.35 29.51
N GLU A 647 -16.46 19.89 29.72
CA GLU A 647 -16.93 18.56 29.30
C GLU A 647 -17.81 18.65 28.06
N SER A 648 -17.55 17.81 27.06
CA SER A 648 -18.38 17.73 25.85
C SER A 648 -18.48 16.29 25.39
N HIS A 649 -19.44 15.54 25.94
CA HIS A 649 -19.58 14.12 25.65
C HIS A 649 -20.60 13.89 24.54
N PHE A 650 -20.46 12.76 23.83
CA PHE A 650 -21.24 12.47 22.64
C PHE A 650 -21.84 11.08 22.67
N VAL A 651 -23.02 10.92 22.08
CA VAL A 651 -23.73 9.64 22.00
C VAL A 651 -24.23 9.36 20.59
N VAL A 652 -24.33 8.07 20.27
CA VAL A 652 -25.15 7.57 19.16
C VAL A 652 -26.30 6.80 19.78
N ARG A 653 -27.52 7.23 19.49
CA ARG A 653 -28.75 6.73 20.12
C ARG A 653 -29.75 6.28 19.08
N ASN A 654 -30.49 5.21 19.39
CA ASN A 654 -31.72 4.89 18.69
C ASN A 654 -32.84 5.79 19.21
N SER A 655 -33.33 6.71 18.37
CA SER A 655 -34.37 7.67 18.76
C SER A 655 -35.69 7.03 19.20
N SER A 656 -35.99 5.81 18.74
CA SER A 656 -37.26 5.13 19.04
C SER A 656 -37.21 4.34 20.36
N THR A 657 -36.07 3.77 20.72
CA THR A 657 -35.92 2.94 21.93
C THR A 657 -35.14 3.63 23.05
N ASN A 658 -34.53 4.77 22.76
CA ASN A 658 -33.55 5.44 23.62
C ASN A 658 -32.32 4.60 23.99
N ALA A 659 -32.10 3.45 23.33
CA ALA A 659 -30.90 2.65 23.53
C ALA A 659 -29.67 3.38 22.95
N LEU A 660 -28.59 3.43 23.73
CA LEU A 660 -27.31 3.97 23.26
C LEU A 660 -26.51 2.87 22.56
N TYR A 661 -26.13 3.13 21.31
CA TYR A 661 -25.24 2.26 20.55
C TYR A 661 -23.77 2.67 20.66
N GLY A 662 -23.49 3.89 21.10
CA GLY A 662 -22.14 4.29 21.45
C GLY A 662 -22.07 5.59 22.23
N PHE A 663 -20.93 5.82 22.89
CA PHE A 663 -20.63 6.97 23.74
C PHE A 663 -19.16 7.37 23.60
N ALA A 664 -18.87 8.66 23.60
CA ALA A 664 -17.51 9.20 23.65
C ALA A 664 -17.40 10.29 24.72
N ALA A 665 -16.44 10.15 25.62
CA ALA A 665 -16.13 11.14 26.64
C ALA A 665 -14.99 12.05 26.17
N THR A 666 -15.20 13.37 26.25
CA THR A 666 -14.16 14.36 25.95
C THR A 666 -14.09 15.45 27.01
N TYR A 667 -12.88 15.92 27.27
CA TYR A 667 -12.55 16.93 28.27
C TYR A 667 -11.61 17.96 27.67
N TYR A 668 -11.72 19.21 28.11
CA TYR A 668 -10.77 20.27 27.79
C TYR A 668 -10.28 20.93 29.08
N ALA A 669 -8.96 20.98 29.26
CA ALA A 669 -8.32 21.58 30.42
C ALA A 669 -7.05 22.35 29.99
N HIS A 670 -7.03 23.66 30.21
CA HIS A 670 -5.87 24.55 30.03
C HIS A 670 -5.07 24.33 28.71
N GLY A 671 -5.77 24.21 27.57
CA GLY A 671 -5.16 24.05 26.25
C GLY A 671 -4.87 22.61 25.83
N ILE A 672 -5.27 21.62 26.63
CA ILE A 672 -5.23 20.19 26.27
C ILE A 672 -6.65 19.70 26.00
N GLY A 673 -6.86 19.06 24.84
CA GLY A 673 -8.10 18.35 24.50
C GLY A 673 -7.93 16.85 24.70
N ILE A 674 -8.80 16.24 25.48
CA ILE A 674 -8.65 14.87 25.94
C ILE A 674 -9.81 14.02 25.40
N LEU A 675 -9.48 12.93 24.70
CA LEU A 675 -10.41 11.86 24.40
C LEU A 675 -10.33 10.80 25.51
N GLY A 676 -11.21 10.91 26.49
CA GLY A 676 -11.17 10.07 27.71
C GLY A 676 -11.73 8.65 27.53
N GLY A 677 -12.44 8.38 26.43
CA GLY A 677 -12.87 7.02 26.09
C GLY A 677 -13.93 6.98 24.99
N ILE A 678 -13.95 5.87 24.22
CA ILE A 678 -15.00 5.57 23.24
C ILE A 678 -15.55 4.18 23.51
N PHE A 679 -16.87 4.08 23.59
CA PHE A 679 -17.62 2.86 23.84
C PHE A 679 -18.59 2.63 22.69
N VAL A 680 -18.65 1.39 22.20
CA VAL A 680 -19.59 0.98 21.16
C VAL A 680 -20.22 -0.35 21.58
N GLU A 681 -21.53 -0.46 21.42
CA GLU A 681 -22.28 -1.68 21.72
C GLU A 681 -21.65 -2.86 20.96
N PRO A 682 -21.25 -3.96 21.63
CA PRO A 682 -20.50 -5.05 20.99
C PRO A 682 -21.16 -5.62 19.73
N THR A 683 -22.48 -5.77 19.72
CA THR A 683 -23.27 -6.29 18.59
C THR A 683 -23.38 -5.29 17.43
N LYS A 684 -23.03 -4.02 17.65
CA LYS A 684 -23.06 -2.92 16.67
C LYS A 684 -21.65 -2.42 16.33
N ARG A 685 -20.62 -3.24 16.56
CA ARG A 685 -19.27 -2.92 16.11
C ARG A 685 -19.14 -3.05 14.58
N ASP A 686 -18.15 -2.35 14.07
CA ASP A 686 -17.82 -2.11 12.66
C ASP A 686 -18.91 -1.52 11.74
N VAL A 687 -20.09 -1.12 12.24
CA VAL A 687 -21.05 -0.31 11.45
C VAL A 687 -20.74 1.20 11.49
N SER A 688 -19.48 1.60 11.68
CA SER A 688 -19.01 3.01 11.70
C SER A 688 -19.48 3.92 12.84
N ILE A 689 -20.09 3.37 13.90
CA ILE A 689 -20.49 4.14 15.11
C ILE A 689 -19.27 4.78 15.79
N GLY A 690 -18.26 3.98 16.12
CA GLY A 690 -17.03 4.48 16.77
C GLY A 690 -16.32 5.57 15.98
N ARG A 691 -16.33 5.45 14.64
CA ARG A 691 -15.72 6.46 13.75
C ARG A 691 -16.53 7.76 13.69
N SER A 692 -17.86 7.65 13.73
CA SER A 692 -18.74 8.82 13.78
C SER A 692 -18.55 9.58 15.11
N LEU A 693 -18.51 8.85 16.23
CA LEU A 693 -18.23 9.39 17.56
C LEU A 693 -16.86 10.06 17.62
N HIS A 694 -15.81 9.37 17.18
CA HIS A 694 -14.44 9.90 17.16
C HIS A 694 -14.30 11.19 16.36
N ARG A 695 -14.88 11.24 15.14
CA ARG A 695 -14.86 12.47 14.33
C ARG A 695 -15.57 13.64 15.00
N ARG A 696 -16.74 13.40 15.60
CA ARG A 696 -17.49 14.44 16.32
C ARG A 696 -16.71 14.92 17.55
N ALA A 697 -16.13 13.98 18.31
CA ALA A 697 -15.30 14.25 19.47
C ALA A 697 -14.07 15.09 19.12
N LEU A 698 -13.28 14.66 18.13
CA LEU A 698 -12.11 15.41 17.68
C LEU A 698 -12.48 16.80 17.15
N ARG A 699 -13.54 16.92 16.36
CA ARG A 699 -13.99 18.22 15.86
C ARG A 699 -14.36 19.15 17.02
N SER A 700 -15.02 18.64 18.07
CA SER A 700 -15.35 19.43 19.25
C SER A 700 -14.10 19.89 19.99
N LEU A 701 -13.15 18.98 20.22
CA LEU A 701 -11.88 19.31 20.90
C LEU A 701 -11.10 20.38 20.12
N LEU A 702 -10.97 20.23 18.80
CA LEU A 702 -10.23 21.15 17.95
C LEU A 702 -10.93 22.51 17.75
N GLN A 703 -12.23 22.61 18.02
CA GLN A 703 -12.97 23.88 17.98
C GLN A 703 -12.71 24.77 19.21
N HIS A 704 -12.20 24.23 20.31
CA HIS A 704 -11.84 25.03 21.48
C HIS A 704 -10.62 25.91 21.18
N ARG A 705 -10.79 27.23 21.36
CA ARG A 705 -9.70 28.19 21.17
C ARG A 705 -8.56 27.91 22.15
N GLY A 706 -7.32 27.99 21.66
CA GLY A 706 -6.13 27.83 22.49
C GLY A 706 -5.74 26.37 22.77
N ILE A 707 -6.31 25.40 22.04
CA ILE A 707 -5.81 24.02 22.09
C ILE A 707 -4.40 23.93 21.52
N LYS A 708 -3.48 23.40 22.31
CA LYS A 708 -2.06 23.20 21.97
C LYS A 708 -1.73 21.73 21.75
N GLN A 709 -2.52 20.85 22.35
CA GLN A 709 -2.29 19.41 22.38
C GLN A 709 -3.62 18.66 22.42
N VAL A 710 -3.65 17.49 21.78
CA VAL A 710 -4.73 16.50 21.92
C VAL A 710 -4.15 15.19 22.44
N GLN A 711 -4.87 14.51 23.33
CA GLN A 711 -4.41 13.24 23.91
C GLN A 711 -5.52 12.18 23.97
N ILE A 712 -5.11 10.90 23.98
CA ILE A 712 -5.96 9.75 24.26
C ILE A 712 -5.67 9.28 25.68
N GLY A 713 -6.72 9.20 26.50
CA GLY A 713 -6.63 8.85 27.91
C GLY A 713 -6.68 10.07 28.83
N SER A 714 -7.19 9.87 30.05
CA SER A 714 -7.29 10.91 31.07
C SER A 714 -6.83 10.39 32.42
N SER A 715 -6.09 11.22 33.16
CA SER A 715 -5.80 10.96 34.58
C SER A 715 -6.97 11.35 35.50
N PHE A 716 -7.89 12.20 35.04
CA PHE A 716 -9.11 12.56 35.76
C PHE A 716 -10.25 12.86 34.77
N PRO A 717 -11.27 11.98 34.64
CA PRO A 717 -11.47 10.76 35.41
C PRO A 717 -10.50 9.64 35.01
N GLY A 718 -10.04 8.84 35.97
CA GLY A 718 -9.10 7.75 35.75
C GLY A 718 -9.76 6.44 35.29
N VAL A 719 -10.63 6.51 34.28
CA VAL A 719 -11.29 5.32 33.70
C VAL A 719 -10.38 4.63 32.68
N PHE A 720 -9.88 5.40 31.70
CA PHE A 720 -8.87 4.95 30.74
C PHE A 720 -7.71 5.94 30.77
N LEU A 721 -6.53 5.49 31.19
CA LEU A 721 -5.31 6.32 31.17
C LEU A 721 -4.69 6.40 29.77
N GLY A 722 -5.21 5.61 28.82
CA GLY A 722 -4.72 5.49 27.45
C GLY A 722 -5.37 4.30 26.75
N ILE A 723 -4.73 3.76 25.71
CA ILE A 723 -5.15 2.51 25.05
C ILE A 723 -4.72 1.32 25.91
N PRO A 724 -5.62 0.39 26.31
CA PRO A 724 -5.26 -0.79 27.09
C PRO A 724 -4.24 -1.72 26.38
N VAL A 725 -3.29 -2.31 27.13
CA VAL A 725 -2.18 -3.13 26.59
C VAL A 725 -2.49 -4.64 26.48
N ASP A 726 -3.49 -5.14 27.20
CA ASP A 726 -3.77 -6.59 27.30
C ASP A 726 -4.98 -7.08 26.46
N VAL A 727 -5.58 -6.22 25.63
CA VAL A 727 -6.80 -6.51 24.85
C VAL A 727 -6.51 -6.53 23.34
N GLU A 728 -6.36 -7.69 22.68
CA GLU A 728 -6.14 -7.85 21.20
C GLU A 728 -5.64 -6.58 20.48
N VAL A 729 -4.51 -6.06 20.97
CA VAL A 729 -4.18 -4.62 20.92
C VAL A 729 -3.87 -4.11 19.52
N ASN A 730 -3.47 -5.01 18.63
CA ASN A 730 -3.15 -4.67 17.25
C ASN A 730 -4.34 -4.01 16.54
N THR A 731 -5.57 -4.48 16.79
CA THR A 731 -6.76 -3.96 16.11
C THR A 731 -7.15 -2.53 16.55
N ILE A 732 -7.03 -2.21 17.85
CA ILE A 732 -7.42 -0.90 18.39
C ILE A 732 -6.35 0.15 18.08
N LYS A 733 -5.06 -0.21 18.18
CA LYS A 733 -3.96 0.66 17.77
C LYS A 733 -4.06 0.99 16.29
N GLU A 734 -4.22 -0.02 15.44
CA GLU A 734 -4.45 0.17 14.01
C GLU A 734 -5.67 1.06 13.73
N TRP A 735 -6.73 0.92 14.53
CA TRP A 735 -7.91 1.77 14.40
C TRP A 735 -7.62 3.25 14.70
N PHE A 736 -6.86 3.57 15.74
CA PHE A 736 -6.46 4.96 16.04
C PHE A 736 -5.46 5.50 15.01
N THR A 737 -4.49 4.69 14.56
CA THR A 737 -3.54 5.04 13.49
C THR A 737 -4.25 5.37 12.18
N THR A 738 -5.19 4.50 11.75
CA THR A 738 -6.01 4.73 10.55
C THR A 738 -7.03 5.86 10.74
N SER A 739 -7.29 6.25 11.98
CA SER A 739 -8.12 7.41 12.34
C SER A 739 -7.30 8.69 12.56
N GLY A 740 -6.02 8.71 12.18
CA GLY A 740 -5.22 9.94 12.08
C GLY A 740 -4.33 10.25 13.28
N TRP A 741 -4.29 9.41 14.31
CA TRP A 741 -3.37 9.58 15.44
C TRP A 741 -1.97 9.07 15.09
N ASP A 742 -0.94 9.78 15.57
CA ASP A 742 0.44 9.29 15.54
C ASP A 742 0.70 8.45 16.79
N VAL A 743 1.04 7.18 16.60
CA VAL A 743 1.27 6.20 17.67
C VAL A 743 2.75 5.88 17.84
N GLN A 744 3.66 6.69 17.30
CA GLN A 744 5.11 6.45 17.39
C GLN A 744 5.68 6.69 18.81
N PHE A 745 5.16 7.68 19.53
CA PHE A 745 5.67 8.09 20.84
C PHE A 745 4.66 7.77 21.93
N LEU A 746 4.72 6.54 22.43
CA LEU A 746 3.78 6.01 23.42
C LEU A 746 4.37 6.14 24.82
N ARG A 747 3.59 6.68 25.75
CA ARG A 747 3.93 6.69 27.17
C ARG A 747 3.12 5.64 27.89
N ARG A 748 3.77 4.63 28.45
CA ARG A 748 3.08 3.58 29.19
C ARG A 748 2.79 4.03 30.62
N VAL A 749 1.55 3.83 31.04
CA VAL A 749 1.02 4.23 32.33
C VAL A 749 0.20 3.08 32.90
N SER A 750 0.46 2.72 34.16
CA SER A 750 -0.14 1.57 34.81
C SER A 750 -0.87 1.94 36.10
N ASN A 751 -1.96 1.23 36.37
CA ASN A 751 -2.53 1.12 37.70
C ASN A 751 -1.95 -0.14 38.34
N MET A 752 -1.49 -0.05 39.59
CA MET A 752 -0.95 -1.17 40.36
C MET A 752 -1.78 -1.42 41.62
N ILE A 753 -1.69 -2.61 42.20
CA ILE A 753 -2.49 -3.03 43.35
C ILE A 753 -1.67 -3.87 44.32
N ILE A 754 -1.92 -3.68 45.62
CA ILE A 754 -1.57 -4.66 46.66
C ILE A 754 -2.84 -5.47 46.96
N GLN A 755 -2.80 -6.77 46.67
CA GLN A 755 -3.94 -7.69 46.83
C GLN A 755 -4.24 -8.04 48.29
N ASP A 756 -3.21 -8.08 49.13
CA ASP A 756 -3.32 -8.37 50.56
C ASP A 756 -2.55 -7.33 51.37
N LEU A 757 -3.24 -6.23 51.69
CA LEU A 757 -2.67 -5.17 52.51
C LEU A 757 -2.50 -5.59 53.97
N THR A 758 -3.20 -6.64 54.43
CA THR A 758 -3.15 -7.07 55.83
C THR A 758 -1.82 -7.75 56.17
N ASN A 759 -1.32 -8.59 55.26
CA ASN A 759 -0.03 -9.30 55.43
C ASN A 759 1.17 -8.57 54.81
N TRP A 760 0.95 -7.42 54.19
CA TRP A 760 2.02 -6.65 53.55
C TRP A 760 3.12 -6.21 54.54
N SER A 761 4.37 -6.12 54.10
CA SER A 761 5.44 -5.51 54.90
C SER A 761 6.36 -4.69 54.00
N PRO A 762 6.93 -3.58 54.50
CA PRO A 762 7.84 -2.78 53.69
C PRO A 762 9.12 -3.59 53.38
N PRO A 763 9.73 -3.38 52.19
CA PRO A 763 11.01 -4.00 51.86
C PRO A 763 12.09 -3.73 52.91
N GLU A 764 12.95 -4.72 53.15
CA GLU A 764 14.07 -4.58 54.09
C GLU A 764 14.96 -3.38 53.72
N GLY A 765 15.32 -2.58 54.72
CA GLY A 765 16.18 -1.42 54.55
C GLY A 765 15.51 -0.16 53.98
N LEU A 766 14.28 -0.22 53.42
CA LEU A 766 13.63 0.95 52.81
C LEU A 766 13.49 2.13 53.79
N SER A 767 13.04 1.87 55.02
CA SER A 767 12.91 2.91 56.05
C SER A 767 14.25 3.55 56.42
N GLN A 768 15.32 2.76 56.46
CA GLN A 768 16.67 3.25 56.76
C GLN A 768 17.23 4.08 55.59
N SER A 769 16.98 3.67 54.35
CA SER A 769 17.35 4.41 53.14
C SER A 769 16.67 5.77 53.06
N ILE A 770 15.35 5.82 53.34
CA ILE A 770 14.58 7.06 53.42
C ILE A 770 15.16 8.00 54.49
N GLN A 771 15.45 7.48 55.68
CA GLN A 771 16.02 8.27 56.78
C GLN A 771 17.43 8.78 56.46
N ARG A 772 18.30 7.95 55.85
CA ARG A 772 19.65 8.35 55.40
C ARG A 772 19.61 9.42 54.31
N ALA A 773 18.61 9.38 53.44
CA ALA A 773 18.40 10.39 52.41
C ALA A 773 17.84 11.72 52.95
N GLY A 774 17.47 11.79 54.23
CA GLY A 774 16.93 13.00 54.85
C GLY A 774 15.54 13.39 54.34
N ILE A 775 14.76 12.42 53.84
CA ILE A 775 13.41 12.67 53.32
C ILE A 775 12.40 12.58 54.47
N SER A 776 11.61 13.64 54.65
CA SER A 776 10.53 13.69 55.63
C SER A 776 9.17 13.69 54.95
N PHE A 777 8.15 13.17 55.64
CA PHE A 777 6.78 13.08 55.13
C PHE A 777 5.78 13.69 56.09
N ASP A 778 4.84 14.46 55.54
CA ASP A 778 3.67 14.93 56.26
C ASP A 778 2.40 14.80 55.40
N LEU A 779 1.23 14.91 56.05
CA LEU A 779 -0.08 14.76 55.45
C LEU A 779 -0.90 16.03 55.67
N ILE A 780 -1.51 16.54 54.61
CA ILE A 780 -2.45 17.67 54.65
C ILE A 780 -3.83 17.24 54.16
N HIS A 781 -4.88 17.89 54.68
CA HIS A 781 -6.28 17.61 54.34
C HIS A 781 -7.09 18.84 53.91
N ASP A 782 -6.49 20.03 54.02
CA ASP A 782 -7.18 21.30 53.87
C ASP A 782 -6.54 22.15 52.77
N LEU A 783 -7.34 23.07 52.21
CA LEU A 783 -6.92 23.99 51.18
C LEU A 783 -6.00 25.10 51.70
N ASP A 784 -6.03 25.40 53.00
CA ASP A 784 -5.27 26.51 53.59
C ASP A 784 -3.75 26.25 53.53
N HIS A 785 -3.34 24.98 53.51
CA HIS A 785 -1.93 24.57 53.38
C HIS A 785 -1.57 24.03 51.98
N ALA A 786 -2.44 24.24 50.98
CA ALA A 786 -2.33 23.62 49.66
C ALA A 786 -1.49 24.38 48.64
N ASP A 787 -1.24 25.68 48.82
CA ASP A 787 -0.61 26.54 47.80
C ASP A 787 0.73 25.99 47.28
N GLY A 788 1.60 25.54 48.19
CA GLY A 788 2.89 24.94 47.83
C GLY A 788 2.73 23.64 47.02
N VAL A 789 1.73 22.83 47.35
CA VAL A 789 1.44 21.57 46.64
C VAL A 789 0.83 21.83 45.28
N LEU A 790 -0.18 22.70 45.19
CA LEU A 790 -0.80 23.04 43.91
C LEU A 790 0.19 23.72 42.97
N SER A 791 1.12 24.52 43.50
CA SER A 791 2.23 25.07 42.72
C SER A 791 3.19 23.98 42.24
N HIS A 792 3.54 23.03 43.10
CA HIS A 792 4.40 21.90 42.72
C HIS A 792 3.74 21.06 41.61
N VAL A 793 2.46 20.70 41.75
CA VAL A 793 1.72 19.90 40.77
C VAL A 793 1.56 20.65 39.45
N ARG A 794 1.22 21.94 39.48
CA ARG A 794 1.11 22.78 38.27
C ARG A 794 2.39 22.79 37.44
N ASN A 795 3.55 22.72 38.08
CA ASN A 795 4.84 22.78 37.41
C ASN A 795 5.33 21.43 36.87
N HIS A 796 4.78 20.30 37.34
CA HIS A 796 5.34 18.97 37.08
C HIS A 796 4.31 17.93 36.60
N ALA A 797 3.03 18.27 36.47
CA ALA A 797 1.96 17.36 36.04
C ALA A 797 1.00 18.02 35.04
N SER A 798 0.13 17.21 34.42
CA SER A 798 -0.88 17.71 33.48
C SER A 798 -1.99 18.52 34.20
N PRO A 799 -2.67 19.44 33.49
CA PRO A 799 -3.75 20.24 34.07
C PRO A 799 -4.86 19.41 34.71
N GLU A 800 -5.23 18.24 34.14
CA GLU A 800 -6.25 17.38 34.77
C GLU A 800 -5.79 16.79 36.11
N VAL A 801 -4.50 16.53 36.29
CA VAL A 801 -3.94 16.09 37.59
C VAL A 801 -4.00 17.23 38.60
N LEU A 802 -3.73 18.47 38.19
CA LEU A 802 -3.88 19.63 39.08
C LEU A 802 -5.31 19.77 39.62
N GLU A 803 -6.31 19.58 38.75
CA GLU A 803 -7.72 19.62 39.17
C GLU A 803 -8.10 18.43 40.06
N LEU A 804 -7.53 17.24 39.82
CA LEU A 804 -7.68 16.08 40.71
C LEU A 804 -7.16 16.38 42.12
N TYR A 805 -5.99 17.01 42.24
CA TYR A 805 -5.43 17.43 43.53
C TYR A 805 -6.34 18.43 44.26
N ARG A 806 -6.93 19.39 43.55
CA ARG A 806 -7.92 20.32 44.13
C ARG A 806 -9.19 19.61 44.57
N HIS A 807 -9.68 18.67 43.76
CA HIS A 807 -10.86 17.88 44.09
C HIS A 807 -10.63 17.05 45.36
N ALA A 808 -9.48 16.37 45.46
CA ALA A 808 -9.09 15.65 46.66
C ALA A 808 -9.09 16.56 47.90
N LEU A 809 -8.41 17.71 47.83
CA LEU A 809 -8.37 18.66 48.96
C LEU A 809 -9.74 19.25 49.35
N SER A 810 -10.72 19.24 48.46
CA SER A 810 -12.09 19.65 48.78
C SER A 810 -12.85 18.61 49.61
N GLU A 811 -12.46 17.34 49.54
CA GLU A 811 -13.03 16.24 50.35
C GLU A 811 -12.34 16.11 51.71
N THR A 812 -12.57 17.10 52.58
CA THR A 812 -11.94 17.15 53.90
C THR A 812 -12.20 15.85 54.68
N LYS A 813 -11.13 15.26 55.25
CA LYS A 813 -11.12 13.99 56.01
C LYS A 813 -11.31 12.69 55.21
N LEU A 814 -11.80 12.74 53.97
CA LEU A 814 -11.96 11.55 53.12
C LEU A 814 -10.76 11.34 52.19
N SER A 815 -10.07 12.42 51.84
CA SER A 815 -8.78 12.33 51.16
C SER A 815 -7.76 13.30 51.77
N GLY A 816 -6.51 13.14 51.39
CA GLY A 816 -5.42 14.00 51.80
C GLY A 816 -4.24 13.87 50.85
N ILE A 817 -3.25 14.73 51.05
CA ILE A 817 -2.03 14.73 50.23
C ILE A 817 -0.84 14.46 51.12
N VAL A 818 -0.12 13.39 50.82
CA VAL A 818 1.19 13.12 51.41
C VAL A 818 2.23 13.92 50.64
N ARG A 819 3.08 14.64 51.37
CA ARG A 819 4.17 15.43 50.79
C ARG A 819 5.50 14.84 51.23
N ALA A 820 6.41 14.64 50.29
CA ALA A 820 7.80 14.32 50.56
C ALA A 820 8.62 15.60 50.53
N LYS A 821 9.43 15.83 51.57
CA LYS A 821 10.26 17.03 51.71
C LYS A 821 11.72 16.66 51.96
N ASP A 822 12.62 17.47 51.43
CA ASP A 822 14.04 17.40 51.78
C ASP A 822 14.31 17.96 53.19
N ALA A 823 15.56 17.88 53.63
CA ALA A 823 15.99 18.42 54.92
C ALA A 823 15.82 19.95 55.06
N SER A 824 15.67 20.67 53.94
CA SER A 824 15.43 22.12 53.89
C SER A 824 13.93 22.47 53.84
N GLY A 825 13.05 21.48 53.76
CA GLY A 825 11.60 21.66 53.67
C GLY A 825 11.04 21.81 52.26
N ASN A 826 11.85 21.69 51.21
CA ASN A 826 11.39 21.79 49.81
C ASN A 826 10.64 20.52 49.39
N LEU A 827 9.59 20.68 48.58
CA LEU A 827 8.81 19.56 48.07
C LEU A 827 9.58 18.74 47.02
N LEU A 828 9.83 17.47 47.35
CA LEU A 828 10.43 16.47 46.46
C LEU A 828 9.38 15.72 45.65
N GLY A 829 8.16 15.59 46.18
CA GLY A 829 7.06 14.94 45.48
C GLY A 829 5.80 14.88 46.33
N THR A 830 4.68 14.56 45.70
CA THR A 830 3.37 14.47 46.36
C THR A 830 2.57 13.28 45.85
N VAL A 831 1.64 12.78 46.66
CA VAL A 831 0.67 11.77 46.24
C VAL A 831 -0.65 11.96 46.97
N ILE A 832 -1.77 11.70 46.27
CA ILE A 832 -3.10 11.73 46.87
C ILE A 832 -3.33 10.40 47.57
N VAL A 833 -3.85 10.45 48.80
CA VAL A 833 -4.36 9.29 49.52
C VAL A 833 -5.85 9.47 49.76
N CYS A 834 -6.65 8.51 49.31
CA CYS A 834 -8.10 8.55 49.48
C CYS A 834 -8.62 7.31 50.21
N ASN A 835 -9.55 7.56 51.13
CA ASN A 835 -10.28 6.55 51.88
C ASN A 835 -11.22 5.77 50.93
N PRO A 836 -11.56 4.49 51.23
CA PRO A 836 -12.59 3.73 50.52
C PRO A 836 -13.96 4.41 50.38
N HIS A 837 -14.26 5.46 51.16
CA HIS A 837 -15.53 6.19 51.13
C HIS A 837 -15.44 7.56 50.44
N SER A 838 -14.31 7.90 49.81
CA SER A 838 -14.13 9.15 49.06
C SER A 838 -15.01 9.18 47.81
N HIS A 839 -15.54 10.34 47.43
CA HIS A 839 -16.36 10.45 46.20
C HIS A 839 -15.54 10.22 44.92
N LEU A 840 -14.20 10.34 45.01
CA LEU A 840 -13.25 9.95 43.97
C LEU A 840 -13.46 8.51 43.47
N GLU A 841 -13.98 7.57 44.26
CA GLU A 841 -14.27 6.21 43.77
C GLU A 841 -15.20 6.18 42.54
N THR A 842 -16.02 7.23 42.36
CA THR A 842 -16.92 7.38 41.22
C THR A 842 -16.14 7.55 39.91
N HIS A 843 -15.07 8.34 39.95
CA HIS A 843 -14.22 8.69 38.81
C HIS A 843 -13.03 7.74 38.63
N PHE A 844 -12.77 6.88 39.61
CA PHE A 844 -11.73 5.85 39.58
C PHE A 844 -12.36 4.47 39.85
N PRO A 845 -12.99 3.85 38.84
CA PRO A 845 -13.72 2.58 39.02
C PRO A 845 -12.86 1.43 39.57
N SER A 846 -11.53 1.49 39.44
CA SER A 846 -10.59 0.55 40.05
C SER A 846 -10.62 0.53 41.58
N LEU A 847 -11.10 1.60 42.22
CA LEU A 847 -11.23 1.70 43.67
C LEU A 847 -12.55 1.12 44.19
N LYS A 848 -13.52 0.88 43.31
CA LYS A 848 -14.88 0.53 43.72
C LYS A 848 -15.07 -0.98 43.79
N SER A 849 -15.32 -1.50 45.00
CA SER A 849 -15.61 -2.91 45.24
C SER A 849 -16.88 -3.09 46.08
N ARG A 850 -17.60 -4.20 45.87
CA ARG A 850 -18.84 -4.51 46.63
C ARG A 850 -18.57 -5.18 47.97
N SER A 851 -17.41 -5.81 48.13
CA SER A 851 -17.10 -6.71 49.26
C SER A 851 -15.83 -6.34 50.02
N GLU A 852 -15.01 -5.45 49.47
CA GLU A 852 -13.68 -5.14 49.98
C GLU A 852 -13.51 -3.61 50.12
N HIS A 853 -12.77 -3.18 51.14
CA HIS A 853 -12.38 -1.79 51.32
C HIS A 853 -11.06 -1.55 50.60
N ILE A 854 -11.10 -0.75 49.53
CA ILE A 854 -9.93 -0.42 48.70
C ILE A 854 -9.59 1.05 48.91
N SER A 855 -8.38 1.34 49.39
CA SER A 855 -7.86 2.72 49.42
C SER A 855 -7.16 3.06 48.11
N GLY A 856 -7.25 4.32 47.69
CA GLY A 856 -6.51 4.82 46.53
C GLY A 856 -5.27 5.59 46.94
N ILE A 857 -4.19 5.35 46.20
CA ILE A 857 -2.96 6.15 46.20
C ILE A 857 -2.87 6.70 44.78
N LEU A 858 -3.28 7.93 44.54
CA LEU A 858 -3.56 8.44 43.19
C LEU A 858 -2.57 9.51 42.76
N ALA A 859 -2.25 9.51 41.47
CA ALA A 859 -1.47 10.54 40.78
C ALA A 859 -0.20 10.99 41.54
N PRO A 860 0.77 10.09 41.75
CA PRO A 860 2.05 10.49 42.31
C PRO A 860 2.76 11.48 41.37
N VAL A 861 3.16 12.63 41.91
CA VAL A 861 3.91 13.67 41.19
C VAL A 861 5.29 13.76 41.79
N VAL A 862 6.28 13.26 41.06
CA VAL A 862 7.69 13.27 41.44
C VAL A 862 8.50 13.78 40.24
N PRO A 863 9.16 14.94 40.33
CA PRO A 863 10.03 15.44 39.27
C PRO A 863 11.22 14.51 39.00
N SER A 864 11.82 14.62 37.81
CA SER A 864 13.05 13.89 37.52
C SER A 864 14.21 14.45 38.35
N MET A 865 14.71 13.65 39.29
CA MET A 865 15.80 14.01 40.21
C MET A 865 16.53 12.76 40.73
N PRO A 866 17.77 12.86 41.26
CA PRO A 866 18.55 11.69 41.69
C PRO A 866 17.86 10.80 42.75
N LEU A 867 16.99 11.38 43.57
CA LEU A 867 16.24 10.67 44.61
C LEU A 867 14.79 10.34 44.19
N ALA A 868 14.43 10.46 42.92
CA ALA A 868 13.05 10.31 42.44
C ALA A 868 12.47 8.92 42.78
N THR A 869 13.20 7.85 42.51
CA THR A 869 12.77 6.47 42.82
C THR A 869 12.53 6.27 44.32
N LEU A 870 13.47 6.71 45.16
CA LEU A 870 13.34 6.59 46.61
C LEU A 870 12.20 7.46 47.16
N THR A 871 11.99 8.63 46.57
CA THR A 871 10.87 9.53 46.90
C THR A 871 9.53 8.89 46.55
N LEU A 872 9.40 8.29 45.36
CA LEU A 872 8.21 7.56 44.92
C LEU A 872 7.92 6.37 45.84
N GLN A 873 8.94 5.57 46.17
CA GLN A 873 8.80 4.44 47.11
C GLN A 873 8.38 4.92 48.51
N GLY A 874 8.91 6.06 48.98
CA GLY A 874 8.51 6.66 50.26
C GLY A 874 7.08 7.18 50.25
N LEU A 875 6.64 7.83 49.17
CA LEU A 875 5.25 8.28 48.99
C LEU A 875 4.29 7.09 48.95
N ALA A 876 4.62 6.03 48.19
CA ALA A 876 3.85 4.80 48.14
C ALA A 876 3.79 4.11 49.52
N PHE A 877 4.91 4.05 50.25
CA PHE A 877 4.98 3.52 51.61
C PHE A 877 4.05 4.27 52.56
N MET A 878 4.06 5.60 52.52
CA MET A 878 3.16 6.42 53.33
C MET A 878 1.69 6.26 52.93
N GLY A 879 1.42 6.12 51.63
CA GLY A 879 0.08 5.79 51.13
C GLY A 879 -0.44 4.45 51.64
N VAL A 880 0.40 3.42 51.61
CA VAL A 880 0.08 2.10 52.17
C VAL A 880 -0.19 2.16 53.68
N ARG A 881 0.60 2.94 54.43
CA ARG A 881 0.34 3.17 55.86
C ARG A 881 -1.00 3.84 56.10
N GLN A 882 -1.39 4.82 55.29
CA GLN A 882 -2.70 5.45 55.41
C GLN A 882 -3.84 4.51 55.02
N ALA A 883 -3.67 3.71 53.96
CA ALA A 883 -4.63 2.68 53.60
C ALA A 883 -4.88 1.67 54.74
N ARG A 884 -3.83 1.30 55.48
CA ARG A 884 -3.94 0.48 56.71
C ARG A 884 -4.68 1.18 57.83
N ASN A 885 -4.41 2.47 58.06
CA ASN A 885 -5.14 3.27 59.04
C ASN A 885 -6.64 3.35 58.71
N HIS A 886 -6.98 3.36 57.42
CA HIS A 886 -8.36 3.26 56.93
C HIS A 886 -8.95 1.85 56.97
N LYS A 887 -8.25 0.86 57.54
CA LYS A 887 -8.66 -0.55 57.61
C LYS A 887 -8.98 -1.16 56.25
N SER A 888 -8.29 -0.72 55.20
CA SER A 888 -8.45 -1.28 53.85
C SER A 888 -7.79 -2.65 53.75
N THR A 889 -8.37 -3.54 52.96
CA THR A 889 -7.80 -4.86 52.66
C THR A 889 -6.91 -4.83 51.42
N LYS A 890 -7.10 -3.82 50.56
CA LYS A 890 -6.32 -3.59 49.33
C LYS A 890 -5.96 -2.11 49.18
N ALA A 891 -4.90 -1.84 48.43
CA ALA A 891 -4.50 -0.49 48.05
C ALA A 891 -4.18 -0.45 46.56
N VAL A 892 -4.77 0.49 45.83
CA VAL A 892 -4.52 0.70 44.40
C VAL A 892 -3.69 1.97 44.23
N LEU A 893 -2.54 1.83 43.56
CA LEU A 893 -1.67 2.92 43.16
C LEU A 893 -1.93 3.27 41.70
N GLY A 894 -2.53 4.43 41.45
CA GLY A 894 -2.95 4.86 40.11
C GLY A 894 -1.93 5.76 39.41
N SER A 895 -1.89 5.68 38.08
CA SER A 895 -1.12 6.57 37.19
C SER A 895 0.41 6.50 37.37
N VAL A 896 0.95 5.28 37.51
CA VAL A 896 2.39 5.02 37.57
C VAL A 896 2.97 4.98 36.16
N VAL A 897 4.04 5.73 35.92
CA VAL A 897 4.78 5.73 34.64
C VAL A 897 5.83 4.62 34.67
N ASP A 898 6.15 4.02 33.52
CA ASP A 898 7.00 2.82 33.40
C ASP A 898 8.30 2.84 34.22
N ASP A 899 9.01 3.97 34.26
CA ASP A 899 10.27 4.14 35.03
C ASP A 899 10.12 3.86 36.54
N GLY A 900 8.90 3.97 37.08
CA GLY A 900 8.60 3.73 38.50
C GLY A 900 8.15 2.30 38.82
N THR A 901 7.67 1.55 37.83
CA THR A 901 6.93 0.29 38.02
C THR A 901 7.78 -0.79 38.69
N GLU A 902 9.02 -0.99 38.24
CA GLU A 902 9.91 -2.03 38.77
C GLU A 902 10.20 -1.83 40.27
N SER A 903 10.44 -0.58 40.66
CA SER A 903 10.73 -0.21 42.06
C SER A 903 9.52 -0.40 42.99
N LEU A 904 8.31 -0.30 42.45
CA LEU A 904 7.05 -0.50 43.17
C LEU A 904 6.67 -1.99 43.20
N THR A 905 6.98 -2.76 42.16
CA THR A 905 6.85 -4.23 42.19
C THR A 905 7.70 -4.85 43.29
N ALA A 906 8.92 -4.33 43.52
CA ALA A 906 9.74 -4.73 44.66
C ALA A 906 9.10 -4.43 46.03
N MET A 907 8.15 -3.49 46.09
CA MET A 907 7.33 -3.21 47.26
C MET A 907 6.07 -4.10 47.34
N GLY A 908 5.88 -5.10 46.47
CA GLY A 908 4.71 -5.98 46.47
C GLY A 908 3.49 -5.42 45.75
N PHE A 909 3.65 -4.39 44.91
CA PHE A 909 2.60 -3.95 43.99
C PHE A 909 2.59 -4.82 42.73
N GLU A 910 1.42 -5.31 42.36
CA GLU A 910 1.18 -6.03 41.11
C GLU A 910 0.52 -5.10 40.08
N THR A 911 0.83 -5.25 38.80
CA THR A 911 0.14 -4.48 37.74
C THR A 911 -1.33 -4.90 37.69
N LEU A 912 -2.23 -3.96 37.96
CA LEU A 912 -3.68 -4.15 37.84
C LEU A 912 -4.14 -3.95 36.40
N GLN A 913 -3.69 -2.86 35.77
CA GLN A 913 -3.98 -2.49 34.37
C GLN A 913 -2.80 -1.71 33.81
N ALA A 914 -2.50 -1.91 32.51
CA ALA A 914 -1.54 -1.10 31.77
C ALA A 914 -2.21 -0.44 30.56
N PHE A 915 -1.82 0.82 30.31
CA PHE A 915 -2.31 1.64 29.21
C PHE A 915 -1.14 2.31 28.50
N GLU A 916 -1.38 2.70 27.25
CA GLU A 916 -0.49 3.56 26.48
C GLU A 916 -1.19 4.89 26.19
N GLU A 917 -0.70 5.95 26.82
CA GLU A 917 -1.11 7.33 26.60
C GLU A 917 -0.49 7.83 25.28
N ILE A 918 -1.32 8.49 24.47
CA ILE A 918 -0.92 9.08 23.18
C ILE A 918 -1.15 10.58 23.25
N THR A 919 -0.18 11.35 22.78
CA THR A 919 -0.20 12.81 22.75
C THR A 919 0.23 13.32 21.38
N ASN A 920 -0.55 14.22 20.79
CA ASN A 920 -0.31 14.78 19.46
C ASN A 920 -0.51 16.30 19.42
N SER A 921 0.12 16.97 18.45
CA SER A 921 -0.26 18.33 18.08
C SER A 921 -1.62 18.33 17.35
N PRO A 922 -2.42 19.40 17.47
CA PRO A 922 -3.68 19.56 16.74
C PRO A 922 -3.53 19.38 15.22
N GLU A 923 -2.43 19.88 14.65
CA GLU A 923 -2.13 19.83 13.20
C GLU A 923 -1.90 18.40 12.69
N ASN A 924 -1.21 17.57 13.48
CA ASN A 924 -0.90 16.19 13.10
C ASN A 924 -2.16 15.33 12.94
N VAL A 925 -3.22 15.65 13.70
CA VAL A 925 -4.50 14.93 13.66
C VAL A 925 -5.46 15.56 12.64
N SER A 926 -5.31 16.86 12.30
CA SER A 926 -6.18 17.55 11.33
C SER A 926 -5.82 17.32 9.86
N HIS A 927 -4.53 17.22 9.51
CA HIS A 927 -4.08 17.10 8.11
C HIS A 927 -4.43 15.77 7.43
N ARG A 928 -4.88 14.76 8.18
CA ARG A 928 -5.29 13.44 7.66
C ARG A 928 -6.81 13.26 7.56
N HIS A 929 -7.58 14.33 7.78
CA HIS A 929 -9.04 14.30 7.83
C HIS A 929 -9.74 15.10 6.72
N TYR A 930 -8.98 15.66 5.78
CA TYR A 930 -9.49 16.27 4.55
C TYR A 930 -9.18 15.38 3.35
#